data_AF-A0A949WWR3-F1
#
_entry.id   AF-A0A949WWR3-F1
#
_cell.length_a   1.000
_cell.length_b   1.000
_cell.length_c   1.000
_cell.angle_alpha   90.00
_cell.angle_beta   90.00
_cell.angle_gamma   90.00
#
_symmetry.space_group_name_H-M   'P 1'
#
loop_
_entity.id
_entity.type
_entity.pdbx_description
1 polymer ?
#
loop_
_entity_poly.entity_id
_entity_poly.type
_entity_poly.pdbx_seq_one_letter_code
_entity_poly.pdbx_strand_id
1 'polypeptide(L)'
;MTPLGIGSSDSCYTLKSGEAKLWLLLVGVNEYQDVGLPSLRYPALDCQGLEESLIKATEGFPSKEIVVHHDFASKTPNLKNIRDSLKKIILHSQPNDSIMLYFSGHGMLEPGTQEAVLCFSDTDKDNLLNTGLPMQELVEMLSKSPAKQQLLCLDTCHSGDMALLGAGSSRDAETPVTNSTGQLMSVLRQRASQSKGFCALLSCDRGQKSWEFPELGHGVFTYYLMKGLSGEAADNSGFIDADGLYKYVYRQTTQYINKLNSQVELINQQKLQRGDKKLYPKYPQQTPKRIVEGVGELIVGYKPKKVNRQKLRRAFIADGLINRDSSNKISQLLASVGDFEVECFHQQNQNWADIRGAIQKFTQTSQNLIAQQSKKTGAVDKISTCLLYLRGCVKETEDGDGKLILGDGVHLSRCFLRKILRKAQKTQQIVILNLVSPDSEVDVAQNWIEDLQCAAEYGQCLIVTQTSINKSEIFAQNLLESLEEANPQFGLPVAQWLTQLQKPLQNQGINLQSWFSGTQAIIDILPGGISQRFAEARETPASHIALKVPQNSTPVKPVTKLETPSALQAKFIINPELYTELENLLKRSIGIIAPALLQQSIQKAANIQELIEQLTEYISLQQKTQFKNQATAILEIPSINTQLELAKSPPVVIPTIDEHFISRCEQDLTYLIGPIANFIVEEILQSNPHIAPDEFVNKLAQNIPDSGIAAEYKQRILGDG
;
A
#
# COMPACT_ATOMS: atom_id res chain seq x y z
N MET A 1 38.03 -16.69 3.32
CA MET A 1 36.85 -17.09 4.12
C MET A 1 35.84 -17.69 3.15
N THR A 2 35.61 -18.99 3.26
CA THR A 2 34.87 -19.87 2.33
C THR A 2 33.41 -20.09 2.79
N PRO A 3 32.45 -20.42 1.90
CA PRO A 3 31.01 -20.26 2.17
C PRO A 3 30.29 -21.53 2.69
N LEU A 4 29.14 -21.32 3.34
CA LEU A 4 28.56 -22.12 4.44
C LEU A 4 27.24 -22.82 4.03
N GLY A 5 27.12 -24.13 4.29
CA GLY A 5 25.91 -24.94 4.02
C GLY A 5 25.01 -25.15 5.25
N ILE A 6 23.77 -25.60 4.99
CA ILE A 6 22.70 -25.82 5.99
C ILE A 6 23.00 -27.01 6.91
N GLY A 7 22.85 -26.84 8.24
CA GLY A 7 22.97 -27.93 9.21
C GLY A 7 22.23 -27.65 10.51
N SER A 8 21.86 -28.71 11.23
CA SER A 8 21.29 -28.65 12.59
C SER A 8 22.32 -28.22 13.64
N SER A 9 21.91 -27.71 14.80
CA SER A 9 22.78 -27.21 15.89
C SER A 9 23.95 -28.12 16.31
N ASP A 10 23.79 -29.45 16.28
CA ASP A 10 24.89 -30.39 16.57
C ASP A 10 25.81 -30.67 15.37
N SER A 11 25.47 -30.16 14.20
CA SER A 11 26.18 -30.28 12.93
C SER A 11 26.91 -28.98 12.58
N CYS A 12 27.72 -28.47 13.50
CA CYS A 12 28.82 -27.55 13.17
C CYS A 12 29.80 -28.19 12.15
N TYR A 13 29.63 -29.47 11.79
CA TYR A 13 30.36 -30.20 10.75
C TYR A 13 29.93 -29.86 9.31
N THR A 14 28.64 -29.62 9.03
CA THR A 14 28.16 -29.38 7.64
C THR A 14 28.46 -27.95 7.18
N LEU A 15 28.44 -26.99 8.11
CA LEU A 15 28.97 -25.64 7.92
C LEU A 15 30.49 -25.63 7.66
N LYS A 16 31.22 -26.72 7.95
CA LYS A 16 32.68 -26.78 7.78
C LYS A 16 33.14 -27.34 6.42
N SER A 17 32.33 -28.12 5.69
CA SER A 17 32.81 -28.87 4.51
C SER A 17 32.61 -28.19 3.15
N GLY A 18 31.56 -27.37 2.97
CA GLY A 18 31.28 -26.66 1.70
C GLY A 18 30.72 -27.53 0.57
N GLU A 19 30.30 -28.77 0.84
CA GLU A 19 29.86 -29.74 -0.19
C GLU A 19 28.34 -29.78 -0.43
N ALA A 20 27.51 -29.18 0.44
CA ALA A 20 26.06 -29.31 0.41
C ALA A 20 25.38 -28.32 -0.55
N LYS A 21 24.45 -28.80 -1.40
CA LYS A 21 23.65 -27.99 -2.32
C LYS A 21 22.20 -27.81 -1.84
N LEU A 22 21.66 -26.61 -2.03
CA LEU A 22 20.25 -26.30 -1.79
C LEU A 22 19.44 -26.37 -3.09
N TRP A 23 18.45 -27.26 -3.14
CA TRP A 23 17.52 -27.39 -4.26
C TRP A 23 16.20 -26.72 -3.91
N LEU A 24 15.78 -25.74 -4.70
CA LEU A 24 14.53 -25.00 -4.55
C LEU A 24 13.63 -25.26 -5.74
N LEU A 25 12.42 -25.77 -5.50
CA LEU A 25 11.37 -25.85 -6.53
C LEU A 25 10.16 -25.06 -6.05
N LEU A 26 9.85 -23.98 -6.75
CA LEU A 26 8.73 -23.08 -6.47
C LEU A 26 7.69 -23.23 -7.57
N VAL A 27 6.44 -23.50 -7.18
CA VAL A 27 5.32 -23.69 -8.12
C VAL A 27 4.15 -22.81 -7.69
N GLY A 28 3.67 -21.97 -8.60
CA GLY A 28 2.50 -21.12 -8.40
C GLY A 28 1.57 -21.27 -9.60
N VAL A 29 0.28 -21.52 -9.36
CA VAL A 29 -0.70 -21.75 -10.43
C VAL A 29 -1.87 -20.77 -10.29
N ASN A 30 -1.92 -19.78 -11.17
CA ASN A 30 -3.02 -18.82 -11.26
C ASN A 30 -4.14 -19.36 -12.15
N GLU A 31 -3.81 -19.76 -13.38
CA GLU A 31 -4.79 -20.10 -14.42
C GLU A 31 -4.86 -21.61 -14.64
N TYR A 32 -6.09 -22.11 -14.74
CA TYR A 32 -6.39 -23.53 -14.97
C TYR A 32 -7.17 -23.67 -16.29
N GLN A 33 -6.84 -24.69 -17.07
CA GLN A 33 -7.54 -24.97 -18.34
C GLN A 33 -8.97 -25.47 -18.11
N ASP A 34 -9.19 -26.21 -17.01
CA ASP A 34 -10.50 -26.68 -16.60
C ASP A 34 -11.31 -25.53 -16.00
N VAL A 35 -12.45 -25.21 -16.62
CA VAL A 35 -13.36 -24.12 -16.22
C VAL A 35 -13.97 -24.32 -14.83
N GLY A 36 -13.98 -25.54 -14.32
CA GLY A 36 -14.42 -25.85 -12.97
C GLY A 36 -13.41 -25.37 -11.93
N LEU A 37 -12.12 -25.24 -12.26
CA LEU A 37 -11.09 -24.72 -11.36
C LEU A 37 -11.01 -23.19 -11.49
N PRO A 38 -11.49 -22.41 -10.50
CA PRO A 38 -11.48 -20.96 -10.62
C PRO A 38 -10.06 -20.39 -10.60
N SER A 39 -9.78 -19.37 -11.40
CA SER A 39 -8.46 -18.73 -11.41
C SER A 39 -8.12 -18.08 -10.06
N LEU A 40 -6.85 -18.15 -9.68
CA LEU A 40 -6.28 -17.51 -8.50
C LEU A 40 -5.49 -16.26 -8.89
N ARG A 41 -5.34 -15.29 -7.99
CA ARG A 41 -4.73 -13.99 -8.34
C ARG A 41 -3.25 -13.93 -8.03
N TYR A 42 -2.83 -14.50 -6.90
CA TYR A 42 -1.50 -14.27 -6.35
C TYR A 42 -0.49 -15.43 -6.40
N PRO A 43 -0.81 -16.72 -6.68
CA PRO A 43 0.20 -17.79 -6.67
C PRO A 43 1.48 -17.54 -7.50
N ALA A 44 1.36 -16.93 -8.68
CA ALA A 44 2.50 -16.56 -9.50
C ALA A 44 3.34 -15.43 -8.87
N LEU A 45 2.68 -14.41 -8.31
CA LEU A 45 3.33 -13.29 -7.62
C LEU A 45 3.98 -13.74 -6.31
N ASP A 46 3.33 -14.66 -5.60
CA ASP A 46 3.83 -15.36 -4.41
C ASP A 46 5.13 -16.10 -4.72
N CYS A 47 5.20 -16.82 -5.84
CA CYS A 47 6.43 -17.48 -6.30
C CYS A 47 7.55 -16.48 -6.62
N GLN A 48 7.26 -15.39 -7.34
CA GLN A 48 8.25 -14.37 -7.67
C GLN A 48 8.82 -13.68 -6.42
N GLY A 49 7.95 -13.25 -5.50
CA GLY A 49 8.38 -12.62 -4.25
C GLY A 49 9.14 -13.58 -3.34
N LEU A 50 8.74 -14.85 -3.31
CA LEU A 50 9.42 -15.88 -2.53
C LEU A 50 10.78 -16.23 -3.12
N GLU A 51 10.90 -16.34 -4.45
CA GLU A 51 12.19 -16.50 -5.15
C GLU A 51 13.15 -15.39 -4.74
N GLU A 52 12.74 -14.12 -4.83
CA GLU A 52 13.58 -13.00 -4.43
C GLU A 52 14.00 -13.05 -2.96
N SER A 53 13.04 -13.38 -2.08
CA SER A 53 13.29 -13.48 -0.65
C SER A 53 14.28 -14.60 -0.34
N LEU A 54 14.13 -15.76 -1.00
CA LEU A 54 15.04 -16.89 -0.89
C LEU A 54 16.42 -16.58 -1.45
N ILE A 55 16.54 -15.93 -2.61
CA ILE A 55 17.83 -15.51 -3.17
C ILE A 55 18.60 -14.67 -2.16
N LYS A 56 17.92 -13.69 -1.53
CA LYS A 56 18.49 -12.78 -0.52
C LYS A 56 18.79 -13.49 0.81
N ALA A 57 17.97 -14.46 1.21
CA ALA A 57 18.16 -15.23 2.45
C ALA A 57 19.26 -16.27 2.32
N THR A 58 19.51 -16.76 1.10
CA THR A 58 20.48 -17.82 0.79
C THR A 58 21.73 -17.30 0.08
N GLU A 59 22.01 -16.00 0.19
CA GLU A 59 23.19 -15.38 -0.45
C GLU A 59 24.51 -15.98 0.06
N GLY A 60 24.55 -16.39 1.33
CA GLY A 60 25.73 -17.03 1.94
C GLY A 60 25.93 -18.52 1.60
N PHE A 61 25.05 -19.12 0.80
CA PHE A 61 25.04 -20.55 0.55
C PHE A 61 25.91 -20.87 -0.68
N PRO A 62 26.82 -21.86 -0.61
CA PRO A 62 27.86 -22.07 -1.62
C PRO A 62 27.30 -22.57 -2.95
N SER A 63 26.22 -23.36 -2.93
CA SER A 63 25.59 -23.90 -4.13
C SER A 63 24.08 -23.97 -3.94
N LYS A 64 23.35 -23.42 -4.90
CA LYS A 64 21.89 -23.49 -4.96
C LYS A 64 21.38 -23.62 -6.38
N GLU A 65 20.29 -24.34 -6.56
CA GLU A 65 19.57 -24.41 -7.82
C GLU A 65 18.10 -24.08 -7.55
N ILE A 66 17.61 -23.03 -8.21
CA ILE A 66 16.23 -22.57 -8.09
C ILE A 66 15.52 -22.87 -9.41
N VAL A 67 14.42 -23.61 -9.31
CA VAL A 67 13.53 -23.91 -10.42
C VAL A 67 12.18 -23.31 -10.08
N VAL A 68 11.67 -22.44 -10.94
CA VAL A 68 10.39 -21.77 -10.76
C VAL A 68 9.47 -22.11 -11.91
N HIS A 69 8.24 -22.49 -11.58
CA HIS A 69 7.14 -22.64 -12.53
C HIS A 69 5.96 -21.80 -12.07
N HIS A 70 5.57 -20.83 -12.87
CA HIS A 70 4.34 -20.07 -12.69
C HIS A 70 3.84 -19.56 -14.04
N ASP A 71 2.64 -18.99 -14.08
CA ASP A 71 1.94 -18.59 -15.31
C ASP A 71 2.74 -17.60 -16.16
N PHE A 72 3.48 -16.68 -15.51
CA PHE A 72 4.36 -15.71 -16.19
C PHE A 72 5.80 -16.19 -16.44
N ALA A 73 6.15 -17.44 -16.09
CA ALA A 73 7.52 -17.95 -16.21
C ALA A 73 7.76 -18.52 -17.61
N SER A 74 9.03 -18.71 -17.98
CA SER A 74 9.38 -19.37 -19.26
C SER A 74 8.86 -20.81 -19.36
N LYS A 75 8.68 -21.48 -18.22
CA LYS A 75 8.09 -22.82 -18.13
C LYS A 75 6.75 -22.71 -17.40
N THR A 76 5.70 -23.11 -18.10
CA THR A 76 4.34 -23.12 -17.55
C THR A 76 4.20 -24.15 -16.44
N PRO A 77 3.33 -23.91 -15.45
CA PRO A 77 3.19 -24.78 -14.28
C PRO A 77 2.24 -25.95 -14.58
N ASN A 78 2.59 -26.75 -15.59
CA ASN A 78 1.87 -27.98 -15.97
C ASN A 78 2.50 -29.23 -15.33
N LEU A 79 1.72 -30.29 -15.17
CA LEU A 79 2.13 -31.50 -14.46
C LEU A 79 3.43 -32.11 -15.01
N LYS A 80 3.61 -32.12 -16.34
CA LYS A 80 4.83 -32.65 -16.97
C LYS A 80 6.07 -31.89 -16.52
N ASN A 81 6.04 -30.55 -16.60
CA ASN A 81 7.17 -29.70 -16.22
C ASN A 81 7.53 -29.84 -14.73
N ILE A 82 6.51 -29.95 -13.86
CA ILE A 82 6.72 -30.17 -12.43
C ILE A 82 7.33 -31.55 -12.18
N ARG A 83 6.77 -32.62 -12.76
CA ARG A 83 7.31 -33.98 -12.62
C ARG A 83 8.75 -34.09 -13.13
N ASP A 84 9.06 -33.49 -14.27
CA ASP A 84 10.42 -33.48 -14.84
C ASP A 84 11.41 -32.77 -13.91
N SER A 85 10.99 -31.65 -13.30
CA SER A 85 11.82 -30.88 -12.36
C SER A 85 12.05 -31.65 -11.05
N LEU A 86 11.00 -32.26 -10.49
CA LEU A 86 11.09 -33.12 -9.30
C LEU A 86 12.04 -34.29 -9.56
N LYS A 87 11.87 -35.01 -10.67
CA LYS A 87 12.75 -36.13 -11.06
C LYS A 87 14.21 -35.68 -11.19
N LYS A 88 14.46 -34.52 -11.80
CA LYS A 88 15.80 -33.96 -11.92
C LYS A 88 16.43 -33.72 -10.55
N ILE A 89 15.70 -33.07 -9.64
CA ILE A 89 16.18 -32.76 -8.28
C ILE A 89 16.49 -34.06 -7.53
N ILE A 90 15.56 -35.01 -7.53
CA ILE A 90 15.70 -36.29 -6.84
C ILE A 90 16.92 -37.06 -7.34
N LEU A 91 17.11 -37.14 -8.67
CA LEU A 91 18.21 -37.89 -9.29
C LEU A 91 19.59 -37.30 -8.99
N HIS A 92 19.71 -35.97 -8.90
CA HIS A 92 21.01 -35.29 -8.74
C HIS A 92 21.33 -34.92 -7.29
N SER A 93 20.35 -35.00 -6.38
CA SER A 93 20.53 -34.70 -4.96
C SER A 93 21.48 -35.68 -4.27
N GLN A 94 22.32 -35.16 -3.37
CA GLN A 94 23.27 -35.91 -2.56
C GLN A 94 22.83 -36.01 -1.08
N PRO A 95 23.41 -36.92 -0.27
CA PRO A 95 23.00 -37.09 1.14
C PRO A 95 23.10 -35.85 2.04
N ASN A 96 24.00 -34.91 1.72
CA ASN A 96 24.18 -33.67 2.48
C ASN A 96 23.36 -32.50 1.88
N ASP A 97 22.67 -32.71 0.76
CA ASP A 97 21.83 -31.69 0.14
C ASP A 97 20.54 -31.46 0.92
N SER A 98 19.95 -30.29 0.71
CA SER A 98 18.63 -29.93 1.21
C SER A 98 17.69 -29.65 0.04
N ILE A 99 16.43 -30.07 0.17
CA ILE A 99 15.38 -29.79 -0.80
C ILE A 99 14.31 -28.93 -0.11
N MET A 100 13.95 -27.81 -0.72
CA MET A 100 12.75 -27.05 -0.37
C MET A 100 11.81 -26.97 -1.56
N LEU A 101 10.57 -27.36 -1.31
CA LEU A 101 9.46 -27.32 -2.24
C LEU A 101 8.44 -26.32 -1.74
N TYR A 102 8.00 -25.43 -2.62
CA TYR A 102 6.90 -24.52 -2.36
C TYR A 102 5.83 -24.71 -3.44
N PHE A 103 4.58 -24.84 -3.02
CA PHE A 103 3.44 -24.91 -3.91
C PHE A 103 2.34 -23.94 -3.45
N SER A 104 1.84 -23.13 -4.38
CA SER A 104 0.65 -22.28 -4.22
C SER A 104 -0.33 -22.54 -5.36
N GLY A 105 -1.57 -22.89 -5.02
CA GLY A 105 -2.58 -23.31 -5.98
C GLY A 105 -3.75 -24.08 -5.36
N HIS A 106 -4.59 -24.70 -6.18
CA HIS A 106 -5.68 -25.56 -5.69
C HIS A 106 -5.18 -26.93 -5.25
N GLY A 107 -5.86 -27.49 -4.24
CA GLY A 107 -5.72 -28.87 -3.84
C GLY A 107 -7.08 -29.52 -3.66
N MET A 108 -7.36 -30.62 -4.36
CA MET A 108 -8.66 -31.29 -4.37
C MET A 108 -8.58 -32.68 -3.71
N LEU A 109 -9.72 -33.20 -3.27
CA LEU A 109 -9.86 -34.63 -2.99
C LEU A 109 -10.39 -35.33 -4.23
N GLU A 110 -9.71 -36.38 -4.65
CA GLU A 110 -10.25 -37.28 -5.66
C GLU A 110 -11.53 -37.95 -5.12
N PRO A 111 -12.71 -37.80 -5.76
CA PRO A 111 -13.97 -38.31 -5.24
C PRO A 111 -13.94 -39.82 -4.93
N GLY A 112 -13.30 -40.63 -5.78
CA GLY A 112 -13.29 -42.09 -5.63
C GLY A 112 -12.35 -42.59 -4.53
N THR A 113 -11.12 -42.09 -4.47
CA THR A 113 -10.07 -42.59 -3.57
C THR A 113 -9.92 -41.76 -2.29
N GLN A 114 -10.49 -40.55 -2.26
CA GLN A 114 -10.27 -39.55 -1.21
C GLN A 114 -8.79 -39.15 -1.04
N GLU A 115 -7.97 -39.35 -2.09
CA GLU A 115 -6.59 -38.87 -2.10
C GLU A 115 -6.54 -37.36 -2.30
N ALA A 116 -5.68 -36.68 -1.55
CA ALA A 116 -5.40 -35.26 -1.77
C ALA A 116 -4.49 -35.10 -3.00
N VAL A 117 -4.91 -34.28 -3.96
CA VAL A 117 -4.24 -34.04 -5.24
C VAL A 117 -3.94 -32.55 -5.39
N LEU A 118 -2.70 -32.20 -5.72
CA LEU A 118 -2.31 -30.84 -6.10
C LEU A 118 -2.65 -30.61 -7.58
N CYS A 119 -3.32 -29.49 -7.86
CA CYS A 119 -3.74 -29.12 -9.21
C CYS A 119 -2.72 -28.20 -9.90
N PHE A 120 -2.55 -28.39 -11.21
CA PHE A 120 -1.66 -27.65 -12.09
C PHE A 120 -2.47 -27.01 -13.23
N SER A 121 -1.81 -26.21 -14.08
CA SER A 121 -2.51 -25.48 -15.14
C SER A 121 -3.30 -26.38 -16.11
N ASP A 122 -2.88 -27.63 -16.28
CA ASP A 122 -3.46 -28.65 -17.16
C ASP A 122 -4.26 -29.73 -16.40
N THR A 123 -4.59 -29.50 -15.12
CA THR A 123 -5.43 -30.43 -14.36
C THR A 123 -6.87 -30.41 -14.83
N ASP A 124 -7.39 -31.61 -15.07
CA ASP A 124 -8.78 -31.93 -15.38
C ASP A 124 -9.45 -32.54 -14.14
N LYS A 125 -10.54 -31.94 -13.69
CA LYS A 125 -11.30 -32.36 -12.50
C LYS A 125 -11.94 -33.73 -12.63
N ASP A 126 -12.26 -34.15 -13.85
CA ASP A 126 -12.83 -35.46 -14.12
C ASP A 126 -11.73 -36.54 -14.25
N ASN A 127 -10.45 -36.13 -14.18
CA ASN A 127 -9.29 -37.00 -14.32
C ASN A 127 -8.12 -36.59 -13.40
N LEU A 128 -8.41 -36.30 -12.12
CA LEU A 128 -7.45 -35.71 -11.18
C LEU A 128 -6.19 -36.55 -10.96
N LEU A 129 -6.31 -37.89 -10.84
CA LEU A 129 -5.15 -38.74 -10.56
C LEU A 129 -4.11 -38.77 -11.69
N ASN A 130 -4.53 -38.53 -12.94
CA ASN A 130 -3.64 -38.53 -14.09
C ASN A 130 -3.13 -37.13 -14.47
N THR A 131 -3.92 -36.09 -14.18
CA THR A 131 -3.67 -34.70 -14.60
C THR A 131 -3.31 -33.75 -13.44
N GLY A 132 -3.42 -34.22 -12.20
CA GLY A 132 -2.83 -33.61 -11.00
C GLY A 132 -1.68 -34.44 -10.43
N LEU A 133 -1.15 -34.02 -9.28
CA LEU A 133 -0.14 -34.76 -8.52
C LEU A 133 -0.70 -35.19 -7.17
N PRO A 134 -1.02 -36.49 -6.99
CA PRO A 134 -1.39 -37.02 -5.69
C PRO A 134 -0.31 -36.73 -4.64
N MET A 135 -0.73 -36.32 -3.45
CA MET A 135 0.19 -36.02 -2.34
C MET A 135 0.99 -37.26 -1.93
N GLN A 136 0.37 -38.44 -2.04
CA GLN A 136 1.03 -39.73 -1.81
C GLN A 136 2.17 -39.95 -2.83
N GLU A 137 1.93 -39.70 -4.12
CA GLU A 137 2.97 -39.78 -5.17
C GLU A 137 4.13 -38.82 -4.87
N LEU A 138 3.84 -37.56 -4.52
CA LEU A 138 4.86 -36.57 -4.20
C LEU A 138 5.72 -36.98 -2.99
N VAL A 139 5.11 -37.47 -1.92
CA VAL A 139 5.82 -37.98 -0.75
C VAL A 139 6.70 -39.18 -1.08
N GLU A 140 6.22 -40.10 -1.93
CA GLU A 140 6.97 -41.26 -2.39
C GLU A 140 8.13 -40.90 -3.31
N MET A 141 7.96 -39.87 -4.14
CA MET A 141 9.06 -39.31 -4.92
C MET A 141 10.14 -38.73 -4.00
N LEU A 142 9.73 -37.97 -2.97
CA LEU A 142 10.65 -37.39 -1.99
C LEU A 142 11.35 -38.44 -1.13
N SER A 143 10.69 -39.55 -0.79
CA SER A 143 11.30 -40.62 0.01
C SER A 143 12.44 -41.34 -0.72
N LYS A 144 12.47 -41.26 -2.05
CA LYS A 144 13.53 -41.83 -2.92
C LYS A 144 14.74 -40.90 -3.07
N SER A 145 14.65 -39.64 -2.64
CA SER A 145 15.78 -38.71 -2.70
C SER A 145 16.84 -39.05 -1.64
N PRO A 146 18.14 -39.02 -1.99
CA PRO A 146 19.23 -39.11 -1.02
C PRO A 146 19.26 -37.96 0.00
N ALA A 147 18.71 -36.80 -0.33
CA ALA A 147 18.75 -35.61 0.52
C ALA A 147 18.10 -35.87 1.88
N LYS A 148 18.88 -35.70 2.96
CA LYS A 148 18.40 -35.95 4.34
C LYS A 148 17.40 -34.89 4.80
N GLN A 149 17.49 -33.68 4.28
CA GLN A 149 16.72 -32.52 4.72
C GLN A 149 15.73 -32.08 3.65
N GLN A 150 14.44 -32.08 4.00
CA GLN A 150 13.34 -31.81 3.09
C GLN A 150 12.33 -30.87 3.75
N LEU A 151 12.09 -29.72 3.14
CA LEU A 151 11.05 -28.76 3.54
C LEU A 151 9.97 -28.68 2.47
N LEU A 152 8.73 -28.92 2.86
CA LEU A 152 7.59 -28.77 1.98
C LEU A 152 6.69 -27.64 2.50
N CYS A 153 6.54 -26.57 1.74
CA CYS A 153 5.66 -25.45 2.03
C CYS A 153 4.45 -25.50 1.10
N LEU A 154 3.24 -25.60 1.65
CA LEU A 154 2.00 -25.75 0.90
C LEU A 154 1.05 -24.60 1.23
N ASP A 155 0.83 -23.73 0.25
CA ASP A 155 -0.19 -22.69 0.28
C ASP A 155 -1.36 -23.08 -0.63
N THR A 156 -2.12 -24.09 -0.20
CA THR A 156 -3.26 -24.58 -0.98
C THR A 156 -4.52 -23.79 -0.63
N CYS A 157 -5.02 -23.00 -1.59
CA CYS A 157 -6.24 -22.21 -1.44
C CYS A 157 -7.48 -23.09 -1.64
N HIS A 158 -8.35 -23.16 -0.63
CA HIS A 158 -9.70 -23.73 -0.76
C HIS A 158 -10.66 -22.63 -1.18
N SER A 159 -10.74 -22.37 -2.49
CA SER A 159 -11.53 -21.29 -3.09
C SER A 159 -13.02 -21.61 -3.16
N GLY A 160 -13.60 -22.07 -2.04
CA GLY A 160 -15.00 -22.44 -1.95
C GLY A 160 -15.94 -21.31 -1.58
N ASP A 161 -15.50 -20.05 -1.51
CA ASP A 161 -16.45 -18.93 -1.30
C ASP A 161 -15.83 -17.57 -1.66
N MET A 162 -16.06 -17.13 -2.90
CA MET A 162 -15.63 -15.82 -3.39
C MET A 162 -16.68 -14.72 -3.12
N ALA A 163 -17.45 -14.82 -2.04
CA ALA A 163 -18.50 -13.86 -1.66
C ALA A 163 -18.10 -12.85 -0.57
N LEU A 164 -16.82 -12.81 -0.17
CA LEU A 164 -16.33 -11.93 0.92
C LEU A 164 -15.69 -10.62 0.45
N LEU A 165 -15.68 -10.35 -0.86
CA LEU A 165 -15.28 -9.06 -1.45
C LEU A 165 -16.55 -8.34 -1.90
N GLY A 166 -16.72 -7.08 -1.47
CA GLY A 166 -17.93 -6.26 -1.63
C GLY A 166 -18.40 -5.90 -3.05
N ALA A 167 -18.14 -6.73 -4.06
CA ALA A 167 -18.80 -6.67 -5.35
C ALA A 167 -20.07 -7.54 -5.30
N GLY A 168 -21.24 -6.90 -5.38
CA GLY A 168 -22.54 -7.58 -5.40
C GLY A 168 -22.67 -8.55 -6.58
N SER A 169 -22.28 -9.79 -6.37
CA SER A 169 -22.46 -10.89 -7.32
C SER A 169 -23.22 -12.00 -6.61
N SER A 170 -24.55 -11.93 -6.68
CA SER A 170 -25.41 -13.09 -6.46
C SER A 170 -25.09 -14.13 -7.54
N ARG A 171 -24.35 -15.18 -7.18
CA ARG A 171 -24.33 -16.43 -7.91
C ARG A 171 -24.55 -17.56 -6.92
N ASP A 172 -25.80 -18.00 -6.85
CA ASP A 172 -26.29 -19.17 -6.14
C ASP A 172 -25.74 -20.45 -6.78
N ALA A 173 -24.48 -20.76 -6.53
CA ALA A 173 -23.89 -22.06 -6.86
C ALA A 173 -23.01 -22.54 -5.70
N GLU A 174 -23.65 -23.05 -4.66
CA GLU A 174 -23.02 -23.89 -3.64
C GLU A 174 -22.53 -25.19 -4.33
N THR A 175 -21.31 -25.18 -4.85
CA THR A 175 -20.56 -26.42 -5.09
C THR A 175 -19.60 -26.60 -3.92
N PRO A 176 -19.88 -27.52 -2.98
CA PRO A 176 -18.99 -27.78 -1.87
C PRO A 176 -17.72 -28.47 -2.39
N VAL A 177 -16.67 -27.69 -2.65
CA VAL A 177 -15.34 -28.25 -2.87
C VAL A 177 -14.91 -28.88 -1.53
N THR A 178 -14.72 -30.19 -1.53
CA THR A 178 -14.40 -30.99 -0.35
C THR A 178 -13.01 -30.63 0.18
N ASN A 179 -12.91 -30.40 1.50
CA ASN A 179 -11.68 -29.93 2.14
C ASN A 179 -10.59 -31.03 2.14
N SER A 180 -9.57 -30.88 1.28
CA SER A 180 -8.43 -31.82 1.16
C SER A 180 -7.39 -31.71 2.28
N THR A 181 -7.41 -30.64 3.09
CA THR A 181 -6.39 -30.37 4.12
C THR A 181 -6.28 -31.50 5.12
N GLY A 182 -7.40 -32.13 5.50
CA GLY A 182 -7.39 -33.25 6.43
C GLY A 182 -6.58 -34.46 5.93
N GLN A 183 -6.76 -34.84 4.67
CA GLN A 183 -6.04 -35.97 4.05
C GLN A 183 -4.60 -35.60 3.69
N LEU A 184 -4.37 -34.36 3.25
CA LEU A 184 -3.03 -33.86 3.03
C LEU A 184 -2.20 -33.91 4.32
N MET A 185 -2.77 -33.50 5.46
CA MET A 185 -2.10 -33.60 6.75
C MET A 185 -1.83 -35.05 7.20
N SER A 186 -2.69 -36.01 6.88
CA SER A 186 -2.49 -37.42 7.27
C SER A 186 -1.28 -38.02 6.56
N VAL A 187 -1.18 -37.82 5.23
CA VAL A 187 -0.05 -38.26 4.39
C VAL A 187 1.26 -37.63 4.86
N LEU A 188 1.26 -36.32 5.15
CA LEU A 188 2.45 -35.61 5.62
C LEU A 188 2.90 -36.05 7.01
N ARG A 189 1.96 -36.37 7.92
CA ARG A 189 2.30 -36.91 9.25
C ARG A 189 2.93 -38.30 9.14
N GLN A 190 2.40 -39.16 8.28
CA GLN A 190 2.99 -40.46 8.01
C GLN A 190 4.40 -40.33 7.43
N ARG A 191 4.64 -39.37 6.53
CA ARG A 191 5.99 -39.11 6.02
C ARG A 191 6.93 -38.62 7.11
N ALA A 192 6.47 -37.66 7.93
CA ALA A 192 7.27 -37.11 9.02
C ALA A 192 7.66 -38.20 10.03
N SER A 193 6.81 -39.21 10.25
CA SER A 193 7.14 -40.32 11.15
C SER A 193 8.18 -41.30 10.61
N GLN A 194 8.44 -41.25 9.31
CA GLN A 194 9.43 -42.08 8.63
C GLN A 194 10.75 -41.36 8.38
N SER A 195 10.82 -40.03 8.59
CA SER A 195 12.00 -39.23 8.28
C SER A 195 12.18 -38.06 9.25
N LYS A 196 13.26 -38.13 10.05
CA LYS A 196 13.64 -37.07 11.00
C LYS A 196 14.05 -35.75 10.35
N GLY A 197 14.36 -35.76 9.05
CA GLY A 197 14.74 -34.55 8.31
C GLY A 197 13.64 -34.01 7.39
N PHE A 198 12.43 -34.56 7.47
CA PHE A 198 11.26 -34.04 6.75
C PHE A 198 10.47 -33.05 7.63
N CYS A 199 10.18 -31.88 7.08
CA CYS A 199 9.32 -30.87 7.69
C CYS A 199 8.33 -30.36 6.64
N ALA A 200 7.06 -30.24 7.02
CA ALA A 200 6.05 -29.60 6.19
C ALA A 200 5.43 -28.39 6.89
N LEU A 201 5.27 -27.28 6.16
CA LEU A 201 4.58 -26.06 6.56
C LEU A 201 3.35 -25.90 5.68
N LEU A 202 2.17 -25.77 6.29
CA LEU A 202 0.90 -25.60 5.61
C LEU A 202 0.32 -24.23 5.96
N SER A 203 -0.36 -23.59 5.01
CA SER A 203 -0.94 -22.27 5.20
C SER A 203 -2.13 -22.21 6.16
N CYS A 204 -2.82 -23.33 6.41
CA CYS A 204 -3.99 -23.40 7.30
C CYS A 204 -4.16 -24.77 7.99
N ASP A 205 -5.03 -24.85 9.02
CA ASP A 205 -5.40 -26.08 9.72
C ASP A 205 -6.52 -26.85 9.01
N ARG A 206 -6.79 -28.08 9.47
CA ARG A 206 -7.96 -28.86 9.08
C ARG A 206 -9.24 -28.05 9.27
N GLY A 207 -10.07 -27.97 8.22
CA GLY A 207 -11.33 -27.22 8.25
C GLY A 207 -11.18 -25.71 8.03
N GLN A 208 -9.96 -25.18 7.94
CA GLN A 208 -9.70 -23.77 7.67
C GLN A 208 -9.40 -23.53 6.17
N LYS A 209 -9.36 -22.24 5.79
CA LYS A 209 -9.06 -21.78 4.43
C LYS A 209 -7.77 -20.95 4.41
N SER A 210 -7.07 -20.93 3.28
CA SER A 210 -6.01 -19.97 2.99
C SER A 210 -6.58 -18.77 2.24
N TRP A 211 -6.20 -17.56 2.64
CA TRP A 211 -6.75 -16.31 2.11
C TRP A 211 -5.73 -15.46 1.37
N GLU A 212 -6.18 -14.89 0.26
CA GLU A 212 -5.50 -13.88 -0.53
C GLU A 212 -6.02 -12.48 -0.18
N PHE A 213 -5.11 -11.53 0.05
CA PHE A 213 -5.46 -10.16 0.39
C PHE A 213 -4.85 -9.20 -0.63
N PRO A 214 -5.67 -8.47 -1.40
CA PRO A 214 -5.17 -7.51 -2.38
C PRO A 214 -4.23 -6.45 -1.80
N GLU A 215 -4.43 -6.08 -0.55
CA GLU A 215 -3.64 -5.07 0.15
C GLU A 215 -2.24 -5.59 0.51
N LEU A 216 -2.08 -6.91 0.61
CA LEU A 216 -0.78 -7.56 0.75
C LEU A 216 -0.14 -7.86 -0.60
N GLY A 217 -0.93 -7.90 -1.69
CA GLY A 217 -0.50 -8.37 -3.00
C GLY A 217 -0.12 -9.85 -3.04
N HIS A 218 -0.52 -10.62 -2.02
CA HIS A 218 -0.06 -11.98 -1.74
C HIS A 218 -1.06 -12.75 -0.88
N GLY A 219 -0.93 -14.08 -0.82
CA GLY A 219 -1.54 -14.90 0.24
C GLY A 219 -0.97 -14.53 1.61
N VAL A 220 -1.78 -14.46 2.67
CA VAL A 220 -1.30 -14.02 4.00
C VAL A 220 -0.18 -14.91 4.56
N PHE A 221 -0.25 -16.22 4.30
CA PHE A 221 0.80 -17.16 4.71
C PHE A 221 2.09 -16.87 3.96
N THR A 222 2.03 -16.80 2.62
CA THR A 222 3.20 -16.57 1.79
C THR A 222 3.81 -15.19 2.03
N TYR A 223 2.99 -14.15 2.23
CA TYR A 223 3.42 -12.82 2.61
C TYR A 223 4.35 -12.85 3.84
N TYR A 224 3.92 -13.50 4.92
CA TYR A 224 4.76 -13.60 6.12
C TYR A 224 5.90 -14.61 5.97
N LEU A 225 5.79 -15.63 5.13
CA LEU A 225 6.92 -16.50 4.79
C LEU A 225 8.05 -15.67 4.17
N MET A 226 7.74 -14.80 3.23
CA MET A 226 8.70 -13.88 2.59
C MET A 226 9.31 -12.88 3.57
N LYS A 227 8.51 -12.27 4.45
CA LYS A 227 9.00 -11.35 5.50
C LYS A 227 9.93 -12.07 6.48
N GLY A 228 9.57 -13.28 6.88
CA GLY A 228 10.39 -14.13 7.73
C GLY A 228 11.75 -14.41 7.11
N LEU A 229 11.77 -14.86 5.84
CA LEU A 229 12.98 -15.11 5.05
C LEU A 229 13.80 -13.83 4.78
N SER A 230 13.14 -12.68 4.69
CA SER A 230 13.80 -11.37 4.58
C SER A 230 14.54 -10.94 5.86
N GLY A 231 14.44 -11.73 6.93
CA GLY A 231 15.19 -11.57 8.18
C GLY A 231 14.33 -11.29 9.40
N GLU A 232 13.01 -11.15 9.27
CA GLU A 232 12.14 -10.92 10.45
C GLU A 232 11.97 -12.17 11.32
N ALA A 233 12.26 -13.36 10.77
CA ALA A 233 12.32 -14.61 11.50
C ALA A 233 13.75 -15.01 11.91
N ALA A 234 14.75 -14.16 11.64
CA ALA A 234 16.14 -14.46 11.98
C ALA A 234 16.37 -14.39 13.48
N ASP A 235 17.15 -15.33 13.99
CA ASP A 235 17.57 -15.37 15.39
C ASP A 235 18.61 -14.28 15.72
N ASN A 236 19.17 -14.33 16.93
CA ASN A 236 20.19 -13.37 17.34
C ASN A 236 21.51 -13.47 16.57
N SER A 237 21.80 -14.64 16.00
CA SER A 237 22.96 -14.92 15.16
C SER A 237 22.71 -14.59 13.69
N GLY A 238 21.47 -14.31 13.31
CA GLY A 238 21.03 -14.06 11.94
C GLY A 238 20.57 -15.31 11.19
N PHE A 239 20.56 -16.49 11.81
CA PHE A 239 20.08 -17.70 11.17
C PHE A 239 18.55 -17.74 11.14
N ILE A 240 18.00 -18.27 10.06
CA ILE A 240 16.58 -18.50 9.90
C ILE A 240 16.42 -20.02 9.80
N ASP A 241 15.97 -20.65 10.88
CA ASP A 241 15.61 -22.07 10.88
C ASP A 241 14.12 -22.27 10.61
N ALA A 242 13.72 -23.47 10.21
CA ALA A 242 12.33 -23.77 9.84
C ALA A 242 11.34 -23.68 11.01
N ASP A 243 11.77 -23.94 12.25
CA ASP A 243 10.92 -23.76 13.44
C ASP A 243 10.75 -22.28 13.78
N GLY A 244 11.85 -21.52 13.79
CA GLY A 244 11.83 -20.07 13.95
C GLY A 244 10.95 -19.38 12.90
N LEU A 245 11.11 -19.78 11.63
CA LEU A 245 10.28 -19.31 10.52
C LEU A 245 8.81 -19.68 10.71
N TYR A 246 8.51 -20.92 11.07
CA TYR A 246 7.15 -21.35 11.35
C TYR A 246 6.50 -20.54 12.48
N LYS A 247 7.18 -20.40 13.63
CA LYS A 247 6.69 -19.63 14.78
C LYS A 247 6.41 -18.19 14.40
N TYR A 248 7.28 -17.58 13.59
CA TYR A 248 7.06 -16.25 13.04
C TYR A 248 5.81 -16.21 12.16
N VAL A 249 5.70 -17.08 11.14
CA VAL A 249 4.58 -17.11 10.20
C VAL A 249 3.26 -17.39 10.92
N TYR A 250 3.22 -18.40 11.79
CA TYR A 250 2.06 -18.72 12.63
C TYR A 250 1.56 -17.49 13.39
N ARG A 251 2.47 -16.81 14.09
CA ARG A 251 2.15 -15.64 14.91
C ARG A 251 1.62 -14.51 14.02
N GLN A 252 2.30 -14.20 12.92
CA GLN A 252 1.92 -13.06 12.09
C GLN A 252 0.62 -13.29 11.33
N THR A 253 0.40 -14.50 10.77
CA THR A 253 -0.85 -14.83 10.08
C THR A 253 -2.05 -14.76 11.01
N THR A 254 -1.96 -15.38 12.20
CA THR A 254 -3.05 -15.34 13.18
C THR A 254 -3.32 -13.92 13.69
N GLN A 255 -2.25 -13.16 13.95
CA GLN A 255 -2.38 -11.75 14.31
C GLN A 255 -3.07 -10.94 13.21
N TYR A 256 -2.67 -11.09 11.96
CA TYR A 256 -3.27 -10.36 10.84
C TYR A 256 -4.78 -10.61 10.73
N ILE A 257 -5.20 -11.88 10.77
CA ILE A 257 -6.64 -12.23 10.73
C ILE A 257 -7.39 -11.65 11.93
N ASN A 258 -6.82 -11.70 13.13
CA ASN A 258 -7.44 -11.11 14.33
C ASN A 258 -7.59 -9.59 14.20
N LYS A 259 -6.55 -8.88 13.74
CA LYS A 259 -6.58 -7.43 13.53
C LYS A 259 -7.66 -7.03 12.51
N LEU A 260 -7.77 -7.77 11.41
CA LEU A 260 -8.82 -7.60 10.40
C LEU A 260 -10.21 -7.77 11.01
N ASN A 261 -10.41 -8.84 11.79
CA ASN A 261 -11.70 -9.10 12.43
C ASN A 261 -12.08 -8.03 13.46
N SER A 262 -11.12 -7.51 14.25
CA SER A 262 -11.39 -6.38 15.15
C SER A 262 -11.82 -5.12 14.40
N GLN A 263 -11.23 -4.85 13.22
CA GLN A 263 -11.66 -3.75 12.36
C GLN A 263 -13.05 -3.96 11.77
N VAL A 264 -13.35 -5.18 11.29
CA VAL A 264 -14.69 -5.56 10.83
C VAL A 264 -15.74 -5.42 11.93
N GLU A 265 -15.42 -5.84 13.15
CA GLU A 265 -16.29 -5.69 14.32
C GLU A 265 -16.62 -4.22 14.61
N LEU A 266 -15.60 -3.37 14.65
CA LEU A 266 -15.79 -1.94 14.89
C LEU A 266 -16.64 -1.28 13.79
N ILE A 267 -16.38 -1.59 12.52
CA ILE A 267 -17.16 -1.07 11.39
C ILE A 267 -18.61 -1.56 11.47
N ASN A 268 -18.83 -2.82 11.83
CA ASN A 268 -20.18 -3.37 11.99
C ASN A 268 -20.93 -2.74 13.17
N GLN A 269 -20.24 -2.44 14.27
CA GLN A 269 -20.83 -1.68 15.39
C GLN A 269 -21.27 -0.29 14.94
N GLN A 270 -20.43 0.44 14.19
CA GLN A 270 -20.76 1.76 13.64
C GLN A 270 -21.94 1.70 12.67
N LYS A 271 -21.98 0.69 11.80
CA LYS A 271 -23.10 0.43 10.89
C LYS A 271 -24.41 0.19 11.64
N LEU A 272 -24.39 -0.65 12.67
CA LEU A 272 -25.56 -0.92 13.51
C LEU A 272 -26.09 0.34 14.19
N GLN A 273 -25.20 1.21 14.68
CA GLN A 273 -25.58 2.51 15.28
C GLN A 273 -26.29 3.43 14.27
N ARG A 274 -25.98 3.31 12.97
CA ARG A 274 -26.62 4.04 11.88
C ARG A 274 -27.90 3.37 11.35
N GLY A 275 -28.28 2.21 11.90
CA GLY A 275 -29.45 1.45 11.46
C GLY A 275 -29.21 0.55 10.25
N ASP A 276 -27.95 0.37 9.82
CA ASP A 276 -27.62 -0.52 8.70
C ASP A 276 -27.79 -1.99 9.09
N LYS A 277 -28.49 -2.75 8.24
CA LYS A 277 -28.69 -4.21 8.42
C LYS A 277 -27.65 -5.06 7.69
N LYS A 278 -26.91 -4.48 6.73
CA LYS A 278 -25.91 -5.19 5.91
C LYS A 278 -24.52 -5.08 6.53
N LEU A 279 -24.18 -6.08 7.33
CA LEU A 279 -22.90 -6.20 8.02
C LEU A 279 -21.86 -6.93 7.18
N TYR A 280 -20.59 -6.65 7.45
CA TYR A 280 -19.48 -7.39 6.86
C TYR A 280 -19.26 -8.70 7.62
N PRO A 281 -19.13 -9.84 6.93
CA PRO A 281 -18.77 -11.10 7.57
C PRO A 281 -17.34 -11.06 8.12
N LYS A 282 -17.12 -11.74 9.25
CA LYS A 282 -15.78 -11.96 9.79
C LYS A 282 -15.01 -12.97 8.94
N TYR A 283 -13.71 -12.80 8.87
CA TYR A 283 -12.81 -13.76 8.24
C TYR A 283 -12.65 -14.99 9.14
N PRO A 284 -12.90 -16.20 8.63
CA PRO A 284 -12.58 -17.44 9.33
C PRO A 284 -11.08 -17.51 9.70
N GLN A 285 -10.79 -18.23 10.77
CA GLN A 285 -9.40 -18.39 11.22
C GLN A 285 -8.54 -19.06 10.15
N GLN A 286 -7.32 -18.54 9.98
CA GLN A 286 -6.25 -19.19 9.24
C GLN A 286 -5.07 -19.39 10.19
N THR A 287 -4.75 -20.63 10.45
CA THR A 287 -3.74 -21.05 11.42
C THR A 287 -2.72 -21.94 10.72
N PRO A 288 -1.53 -21.41 10.38
CA PRO A 288 -0.49 -22.21 9.74
C PRO A 288 -0.13 -23.44 10.56
N LYS A 289 0.18 -24.56 9.89
CA LYS A 289 0.57 -25.81 10.54
C LYS A 289 1.95 -26.26 10.19
N ARG A 290 2.64 -26.82 11.17
CA ARG A 290 3.91 -27.50 11.01
C ARG A 290 3.72 -28.97 11.31
N ILE A 291 4.25 -29.82 10.43
CA ILE A 291 4.28 -31.27 10.59
C ILE A 291 5.74 -31.71 10.56
N VAL A 292 6.19 -32.29 11.68
CA VAL A 292 7.56 -32.76 11.90
C VAL A 292 7.54 -33.76 13.06
N GLU A 293 8.42 -34.76 13.07
CA GLU A 293 8.58 -35.70 14.19
C GLU A 293 9.98 -35.63 14.85
N GLY A 294 10.97 -35.02 14.18
CA GLY A 294 12.35 -34.87 14.69
C GLY A 294 12.70 -33.47 15.22
N VAL A 295 13.72 -33.41 16.07
CA VAL A 295 14.33 -32.16 16.62
C VAL A 295 15.42 -31.60 15.68
N GLY A 296 15.37 -31.96 14.39
CA GLY A 296 16.37 -31.49 13.43
C GLY A 296 16.17 -30.01 13.12
N GLU A 297 17.13 -29.17 13.53
CA GLU A 297 17.22 -27.79 13.06
C GLU A 297 17.50 -27.77 11.56
N LEU A 298 16.56 -27.24 10.78
CA LEU A 298 16.70 -27.05 9.34
C LEU A 298 16.91 -25.56 9.08
N ILE A 299 18.11 -25.15 8.70
CA ILE A 299 18.39 -23.76 8.33
C ILE A 299 17.88 -23.50 6.91
N VAL A 300 17.05 -22.47 6.74
CA VAL A 300 16.47 -22.07 5.46
C VAL A 300 17.06 -20.77 4.94
N GLY A 301 17.77 -20.02 5.78
CA GLY A 301 18.41 -18.76 5.38
C GLY A 301 19.34 -18.18 6.44
N TYR A 302 20.07 -17.15 6.04
CA TYR A 302 20.93 -16.34 6.90
C TYR A 302 20.78 -14.86 6.53
N LYS A 303 20.41 -14.04 7.52
CA LYS A 303 20.33 -12.59 7.40
C LYS A 303 21.04 -11.93 8.60
N PRO A 304 22.25 -11.37 8.43
CA PRO A 304 22.91 -10.66 9.51
C PRO A 304 22.07 -9.43 9.88
N LYS A 305 22.00 -9.09 11.17
CA LYS A 305 21.29 -7.89 11.67
C LYS A 305 21.97 -6.61 11.13
N LYS A 306 21.65 -6.21 9.90
CA LYS A 306 21.90 -4.86 9.37
C LYS A 306 20.57 -4.11 9.37
N VAL A 307 20.34 -3.33 10.43
CA VAL A 307 19.16 -2.47 10.55
C VAL A 307 19.43 -1.19 9.75
N ASN A 308 19.24 -1.23 8.44
CA ASN A 308 18.98 -0.01 7.68
C ASN A 308 17.47 0.04 7.39
N ARG A 309 16.69 0.32 8.44
CA ARG A 309 15.24 0.54 8.31
C ARG A 309 15.05 1.95 7.78
N GLN A 310 14.79 2.07 6.48
CA GLN A 310 14.20 3.30 5.96
C GLN A 310 12.86 3.51 6.66
N LYS A 311 12.70 4.62 7.39
CA LYS A 311 11.48 4.92 8.15
C LYS A 311 10.37 5.27 7.18
N LEU A 312 9.33 4.43 7.15
CA LEU A 312 8.15 4.60 6.29
C LEU A 312 6.93 5.13 7.06
N ARG A 313 7.11 5.42 8.36
CA ARG A 313 6.07 5.96 9.23
C ARG A 313 6.46 7.38 9.58
N ARG A 314 5.59 8.34 9.28
CA ARG A 314 5.83 9.77 9.58
C ARG A 314 4.63 10.33 10.33
N ALA A 315 4.88 11.15 11.35
CA ALA A 315 3.85 11.77 12.17
C ALA A 315 4.04 13.28 12.19
N PHE A 316 2.95 14.02 12.05
CA PHE A 316 2.92 15.47 12.19
C PHE A 316 2.00 15.82 13.35
N ILE A 317 2.52 16.51 14.36
CA ILE A 317 1.81 16.85 15.58
C ILE A 317 1.80 18.37 15.71
N ALA A 318 0.63 18.99 15.65
CA ALA A 318 0.45 20.41 15.89
C ALA A 318 -0.50 20.62 17.08
N ASP A 319 0.04 21.17 18.16
CA ASP A 319 -0.74 21.52 19.35
C ASP A 319 -0.80 23.05 19.48
N GLY A 320 -2.00 23.61 19.27
CA GLY A 320 -2.26 25.04 19.37
C GLY A 320 -2.54 25.54 20.78
N LEU A 321 -2.66 24.66 21.78
CA LEU A 321 -3.01 25.04 23.16
C LEU A 321 -1.77 25.22 24.05
N ILE A 322 -1.94 25.84 25.22
CA ILE A 322 -0.84 26.12 26.15
C ILE A 322 -0.47 24.86 26.97
N ASN A 323 -1.46 24.03 27.33
CA ASN A 323 -1.23 22.77 28.03
C ASN A 323 -0.85 21.67 27.02
N ARG A 324 0.40 21.22 27.03
CA ARG A 324 0.99 20.38 25.95
C ARG A 324 1.67 19.11 26.49
N ASP A 325 1.59 18.84 27.78
CA ASP A 325 2.38 17.77 28.41
C ASP A 325 2.07 16.40 27.80
N SER A 326 0.79 16.10 27.58
CA SER A 326 0.37 14.85 26.95
C SER A 326 0.81 14.78 25.48
N SER A 327 0.62 15.84 24.70
CA SER A 327 1.02 15.89 23.28
C SER A 327 2.51 15.70 23.08
N ASN A 328 3.34 16.29 23.95
CA ASN A 328 4.79 16.12 23.94
C ASN A 328 5.17 14.66 24.23
N LYS A 329 4.57 14.03 25.23
CA LYS A 329 4.83 12.62 25.55
C LYS A 329 4.36 11.68 24.44
N ILE A 330 3.21 11.93 23.82
CA ILE A 330 2.74 11.19 22.63
C ILE A 330 3.77 11.28 21.51
N SER A 331 4.31 12.48 21.24
CA SER A 331 5.35 12.66 20.22
C SER A 331 6.60 11.83 20.47
N GLN A 332 7.04 11.77 21.73
CA GLN A 332 8.20 11.00 22.15
C GLN A 332 7.95 9.50 22.02
N LEU A 333 6.77 9.02 22.43
CA LEU A 333 6.37 7.63 22.32
C LEU A 333 6.28 7.19 20.85
N LEU A 334 5.66 8.00 19.98
CA LEU A 334 5.59 7.71 18.55
C LEU A 334 6.99 7.66 17.90
N ALA A 335 7.90 8.55 18.31
CA ALA A 335 9.27 8.58 17.78
C ALA A 335 10.12 7.39 18.25
N SER A 336 10.02 7.02 19.53
CA SER A 336 10.85 5.99 20.17
C SER A 336 10.32 4.58 19.91
N VAL A 337 9.03 4.38 20.16
CA VAL A 337 8.36 3.08 20.15
C VAL A 337 7.64 2.86 18.82
N GLY A 338 6.93 3.89 18.35
CA GLY A 338 6.12 3.84 17.13
C GLY A 338 6.90 3.83 15.81
N ASP A 339 8.23 3.91 15.81
CA ASP A 339 9.04 3.99 14.57
C ASP A 339 8.66 5.17 13.65
N PHE A 340 7.99 6.19 14.18
CA PHE A 340 7.65 7.38 13.41
C PHE A 340 8.86 8.31 13.31
N GLU A 341 9.03 8.94 12.15
CA GLU A 341 9.70 10.23 12.07
C GLU A 341 8.68 11.31 12.43
N VAL A 342 8.88 11.96 13.56
CA VAL A 342 7.90 12.90 14.14
C VAL A 342 8.34 14.33 13.89
N GLU A 343 7.45 15.11 13.27
CA GLU A 343 7.55 16.55 13.11
C GLU A 343 6.54 17.22 14.05
N CYS A 344 7.03 18.13 14.88
CA CYS A 344 6.31 18.70 16.01
C CYS A 344 6.22 20.22 15.85
N PHE A 345 5.01 20.75 15.78
CA PHE A 345 4.71 22.19 15.76
C PHE A 345 4.25 22.68 17.13
N HIS A 346 5.20 23.20 17.91
CA HIS A 346 4.97 23.71 19.26
C HIS A 346 5.63 25.09 19.45
N GLN A 347 4.98 25.99 20.17
CA GLN A 347 5.13 27.45 20.14
C GLN A 347 6.54 28.07 20.34
N GLN A 348 7.57 27.33 20.76
CA GLN A 348 8.80 27.98 21.25
C GLN A 348 9.85 28.34 20.19
N ASN A 349 9.76 27.87 18.93
CA ASN A 349 10.79 28.17 17.91
C ASN A 349 10.31 28.10 16.43
N GLN A 350 9.00 28.08 16.18
CA GLN A 350 8.48 27.91 14.81
C GLN A 350 7.40 28.93 14.49
N ASN A 351 7.48 29.49 13.28
CA ASN A 351 6.49 30.42 12.76
C ASN A 351 5.22 29.66 12.36
N TRP A 352 4.12 29.87 13.09
CA TRP A 352 2.83 29.24 12.78
C TRP A 352 2.32 29.59 11.38
N ALA A 353 2.75 30.69 10.76
CA ALA A 353 2.39 31.02 9.38
C ALA A 353 2.82 29.93 8.37
N ASP A 354 3.89 29.19 8.67
CA ASP A 354 4.44 28.17 7.77
C ASP A 354 3.76 26.80 7.91
N ILE A 355 2.83 26.62 8.86
CA ILE A 355 2.23 25.31 9.17
C ILE A 355 1.54 24.66 7.96
N ARG A 356 0.90 25.46 7.10
CA ARG A 356 0.26 24.96 5.88
C ARG A 356 1.30 24.36 4.92
N GLY A 357 2.44 25.04 4.75
CA GLY A 357 3.56 24.57 3.93
C GLY A 357 4.24 23.34 4.55
N ALA A 358 4.37 23.30 5.88
CA ALA A 358 4.92 22.15 6.59
C ALA A 358 4.05 20.89 6.40
N ILE A 359 2.73 21.00 6.57
CA ILE A 359 1.77 19.90 6.34
C ILE A 359 1.79 19.44 4.86
N GLN A 360 1.88 20.37 3.91
CA GLN A 360 2.02 20.07 2.48
C GLN A 360 3.30 19.28 2.19
N LYS A 361 4.45 19.76 2.68
CA LYS A 361 5.74 19.09 2.49
C LYS A 361 5.76 17.72 3.16
N PHE A 362 5.19 17.61 4.35
CA PHE A 362 5.04 16.36 5.08
C PHE A 362 4.27 15.33 4.25
N THR A 363 3.10 15.67 3.73
CA THR A 363 2.30 14.74 2.93
C THR A 363 2.97 14.37 1.59
N GLN A 364 3.59 15.33 0.88
CA GLN A 364 4.31 15.07 -0.37
C GLN A 364 5.54 14.16 -0.19
N THR A 365 6.32 14.38 0.86
CA THR A 365 7.53 13.59 1.13
C THR A 365 7.17 12.13 1.41
N SER A 366 6.04 11.87 2.07
CA SER A 366 5.54 10.51 2.30
C SER A 366 5.18 9.79 0.99
N GLN A 367 4.69 10.51 -0.03
CA GLN A 367 4.40 9.93 -1.34
C GLN A 367 5.65 9.60 -2.15
N ASN A 368 6.68 10.46 -2.10
CA ASN A 368 7.91 10.27 -2.87
C ASN A 368 8.71 9.02 -2.44
N LEU A 369 8.58 8.61 -1.17
CA LEU A 369 9.18 7.37 -0.66
C LEU A 369 8.67 6.12 -1.41
N ILE A 370 7.43 6.15 -1.90
CA ILE A 370 6.78 5.04 -2.61
C ILE A 370 7.29 4.95 -4.06
N ALA A 371 7.43 6.09 -4.75
CA ALA A 371 7.87 6.14 -6.15
C ALA A 371 9.32 5.64 -6.35
N GLN A 372 10.14 5.65 -5.30
CA GLN A 372 11.49 5.08 -5.32
C GLN A 372 11.51 3.56 -5.15
N GLN A 373 10.47 2.96 -4.55
CA GLN A 373 10.37 1.52 -4.31
C GLN A 373 9.75 0.78 -5.51
N SER A 374 8.74 1.35 -6.17
CA SER A 374 8.02 0.70 -7.28
C SER A 374 8.85 0.47 -8.55
N LYS A 375 10.09 0.98 -8.61
CA LYS A 375 11.02 0.74 -9.74
C LYS A 375 11.73 -0.62 -9.66
N LYS A 376 11.55 -1.38 -8.58
CA LYS A 376 12.09 -2.74 -8.44
C LYS A 376 10.92 -3.72 -8.43
N THR A 377 10.70 -4.38 -9.57
CA THR A 377 9.78 -5.50 -9.78
C THR A 377 9.79 -6.50 -8.61
N GLY A 378 8.62 -6.98 -8.18
CA GLY A 378 8.46 -8.18 -7.32
C GLY A 378 8.68 -8.00 -5.80
N ALA A 379 9.20 -6.86 -5.35
CA ALA A 379 9.38 -6.60 -3.93
C ALA A 379 8.03 -6.26 -3.25
N VAL A 380 7.78 -6.80 -2.05
CA VAL A 380 6.63 -6.41 -1.22
C VAL A 380 6.63 -4.90 -1.01
N ASP A 381 5.75 -4.18 -1.72
CA ASP A 381 5.57 -2.74 -1.59
C ASP A 381 5.30 -2.40 -0.13
N LYS A 382 6.22 -1.67 0.52
CA LYS A 382 6.01 -1.28 1.90
C LYS A 382 5.12 -0.04 1.92
N ILE A 383 3.87 -0.23 2.35
CA ILE A 383 2.91 0.85 2.55
C ILE A 383 3.46 1.82 3.61
N SER A 384 3.54 3.11 3.28
CA SER A 384 3.91 4.15 4.24
C SER A 384 2.71 4.59 5.08
N THR A 385 2.95 4.87 6.36
CA THR A 385 1.93 5.36 7.30
C THR A 385 2.16 6.83 7.62
N CYS A 386 1.11 7.63 7.52
CA CYS A 386 1.07 9.05 7.80
C CYS A 386 0.13 9.30 8.98
N LEU A 387 0.64 9.88 10.08
CA LEU A 387 -0.16 10.29 11.23
C LEU A 387 -0.24 11.81 11.30
N LEU A 388 -1.43 12.36 11.47
CA LEU A 388 -1.67 13.79 11.65
C LEU A 388 -2.45 13.99 12.95
N TYR A 389 -1.83 14.59 13.97
CA TYR A 389 -2.47 14.98 15.22
C TYR A 389 -2.60 16.50 15.26
N LEU A 390 -3.82 17.01 15.29
CA LEU A 390 -4.09 18.44 15.37
C LEU A 390 -4.98 18.74 16.58
N ARG A 391 -4.55 19.69 17.40
CA ARG A 391 -5.30 20.16 18.56
C ARG A 391 -5.41 21.68 18.55
N GLY A 392 -6.63 22.20 18.68
CA GLY A 392 -6.87 23.63 18.60
C GLY A 392 -8.34 24.01 18.76
N CYS A 393 -8.61 25.32 18.76
CA CYS A 393 -9.98 25.83 18.91
C CYS A 393 -10.72 25.79 17.58
N VAL A 394 -11.95 25.29 17.56
CA VAL A 394 -12.78 25.25 16.36
C VAL A 394 -13.73 26.43 16.31
N LYS A 395 -13.90 27.02 15.12
CA LYS A 395 -14.97 27.98 14.80
C LYS A 395 -15.57 27.61 13.45
N GLU A 396 -16.89 27.60 13.33
CA GLU A 396 -17.56 27.56 12.02
C GLU A 396 -17.81 28.98 11.53
N THR A 397 -17.61 29.22 10.23
CA THR A 397 -18.01 30.47 9.58
C THR A 397 -19.48 30.42 9.20
N GLU A 398 -20.08 31.58 8.91
CA GLU A 398 -21.47 31.68 8.43
C GLU A 398 -21.70 30.85 7.16
N ASP A 399 -20.67 30.71 6.32
CA ASP A 399 -20.68 29.87 5.11
C ASP A 399 -20.53 28.34 5.38
N GLY A 400 -20.44 27.92 6.65
CA GLY A 400 -20.34 26.51 7.04
C GLY A 400 -18.93 25.88 6.90
N ASP A 401 -17.88 26.64 6.58
CA ASP A 401 -16.49 26.15 6.57
C ASP A 401 -15.88 26.19 7.98
N GLY A 402 -15.55 25.02 8.52
CA GLY A 402 -14.91 24.88 9.82
C GLY A 402 -13.45 25.33 9.78
N LYS A 403 -13.04 26.17 10.73
CA LYS A 403 -11.65 26.61 10.91
C LYS A 403 -11.10 26.11 12.24
N LEU A 404 -9.96 25.42 12.18
CA LEU A 404 -9.17 25.05 13.36
C LEU A 404 -8.13 26.12 13.62
N ILE A 405 -8.31 26.87 14.70
CA ILE A 405 -7.43 27.92 15.18
C ILE A 405 -6.34 27.30 16.07
N LEU A 406 -5.09 27.57 15.72
CA LEU A 406 -3.89 27.07 16.36
C LEU A 406 -3.12 28.24 17.02
N GLY A 407 -1.84 28.04 17.33
CA GLY A 407 -0.98 29.07 17.89
C GLY A 407 -0.94 30.34 17.02
N ASP A 408 -0.80 31.48 17.69
CA ASP A 408 -0.70 32.83 17.09
C ASP A 408 -1.89 33.22 16.18
N GLY A 409 -3.05 32.60 16.38
CA GLY A 409 -4.29 32.90 15.65
C GLY A 409 -4.32 32.33 14.22
N VAL A 410 -3.29 31.57 13.82
CA VAL A 410 -3.27 30.90 12.51
C VAL A 410 -4.35 29.83 12.47
N HIS A 411 -5.04 29.73 11.33
CA HIS A 411 -6.12 28.76 11.16
C HIS A 411 -5.89 27.81 9.98
N LEU A 412 -6.29 26.56 10.16
CA LEU A 412 -6.43 25.56 9.11
C LEU A 412 -7.90 25.39 8.78
N SER A 413 -8.30 25.64 7.53
CA SER A 413 -9.66 25.37 7.09
C SER A 413 -9.89 23.87 6.87
N ARG A 414 -11.12 23.41 7.10
CA ARG A 414 -11.56 22.05 6.81
C ARG A 414 -11.34 21.72 5.33
N CYS A 415 -11.64 22.66 4.43
CA CYS A 415 -11.36 22.54 3.00
C CYS A 415 -9.86 22.32 2.67
N PHE A 416 -8.94 23.02 3.35
CA PHE A 416 -7.50 22.82 3.16
C PHE A 416 -7.09 21.39 3.56
N LEU A 417 -7.49 20.92 4.74
CA LEU A 417 -7.16 19.58 5.22
C LEU A 417 -7.73 18.50 4.29
N ARG A 418 -8.96 18.68 3.81
CA ARG A 418 -9.58 17.80 2.80
C ARG A 418 -8.72 17.69 1.53
N LYS A 419 -8.24 18.82 0.99
CA LYS A 419 -7.36 18.84 -0.19
C LYS A 419 -6.03 18.10 0.06
N ILE A 420 -5.44 18.26 1.24
CA ILE A 420 -4.17 17.61 1.60
C ILE A 420 -4.32 16.09 1.76
N LEU A 421 -5.34 15.65 2.50
CA LEU A 421 -5.58 14.22 2.74
C LEU A 421 -5.91 13.48 1.43
N ARG A 422 -6.68 14.11 0.53
CA ARG A 422 -6.97 13.59 -0.82
C ARG A 422 -5.71 13.49 -1.68
N LYS A 423 -4.79 14.44 -1.58
CA LYS A 423 -3.50 14.32 -2.28
C LYS A 423 -2.74 13.11 -1.73
N ALA A 424 -2.70 12.90 -0.43
CA ALA A 424 -1.94 11.83 0.24
C ALA A 424 -2.56 10.41 0.19
N GLN A 425 -3.47 10.11 -0.75
CA GLN A 425 -4.26 8.86 -0.80
C GLN A 425 -3.43 7.57 -0.96
N LYS A 426 -2.18 7.66 -1.43
CA LYS A 426 -1.26 6.52 -1.57
C LYS A 426 -0.61 6.08 -0.25
N THR A 427 -1.07 6.59 0.89
CA THR A 427 -0.51 6.30 2.21
C THR A 427 -1.61 5.83 3.15
N GLN A 428 -1.27 5.00 4.13
CA GLN A 428 -2.16 4.77 5.28
C GLN A 428 -2.26 6.06 6.10
N GLN A 429 -3.48 6.49 6.41
CA GLN A 429 -3.70 7.76 7.11
C GLN A 429 -4.33 7.54 8.49
N ILE A 430 -3.72 8.13 9.52
CA ILE A 430 -4.29 8.24 10.88
C ILE A 430 -4.45 9.74 11.15
N VAL A 431 -5.68 10.24 11.24
CA VAL A 431 -5.94 11.66 11.49
C VAL A 431 -6.69 11.80 12.82
N ILE A 432 -6.08 12.52 13.76
CA ILE A 432 -6.61 12.77 15.09
C ILE A 432 -6.87 14.26 15.22
N LEU A 433 -8.13 14.65 15.39
CA LEU A 433 -8.56 16.03 15.58
C LEU A 433 -9.15 16.19 16.99
N ASN A 434 -8.42 16.90 17.84
CA ASN A 434 -8.86 17.28 19.17
C ASN A 434 -9.37 18.74 19.11
N LEU A 435 -10.66 18.88 18.79
CA LEU A 435 -11.32 20.16 18.59
C LEU A 435 -11.77 20.73 19.95
N VAL A 436 -11.41 21.98 20.22
CA VAL A 436 -11.85 22.70 21.42
C VAL A 436 -12.90 23.73 21.05
N SER A 437 -14.07 23.64 21.66
CA SER A 437 -15.12 24.66 21.53
C SER A 437 -15.33 25.31 22.90
N PRO A 438 -14.90 26.57 23.09
CA PRO A 438 -15.09 27.26 24.37
C PRO A 438 -16.56 27.64 24.63
N ASP A 439 -17.35 27.93 23.57
CA ASP A 439 -18.62 28.67 23.68
C ASP A 439 -19.82 28.05 22.92
N SER A 440 -19.67 26.93 22.21
CA SER A 440 -20.75 26.34 21.39
C SER A 440 -21.18 24.95 21.86
N GLU A 441 -22.50 24.77 22.05
CA GLU A 441 -23.16 23.47 22.30
C GLU A 441 -23.35 22.64 21.03
N VAL A 442 -23.14 23.22 19.84
CA VAL A 442 -23.30 22.50 18.57
C VAL A 442 -22.08 21.62 18.34
N ASP A 443 -22.27 20.29 18.39
CA ASP A 443 -21.24 19.30 18.06
C ASP A 443 -20.98 19.31 16.55
N VAL A 444 -19.86 19.91 16.14
CA VAL A 444 -19.43 19.99 14.74
C VAL A 444 -18.49 18.85 14.36
N ALA A 445 -18.13 17.96 15.29
CA ALA A 445 -17.21 16.86 15.01
C ALA A 445 -17.67 15.98 13.83
N GLN A 446 -18.99 15.82 13.68
CA GLN A 446 -19.58 15.02 12.60
C GLN A 446 -19.32 15.64 11.23
N ASN A 447 -19.48 16.96 11.09
CA ASN A 447 -19.19 17.69 9.86
C ASN A 447 -17.71 17.52 9.46
N TRP A 448 -16.81 17.55 10.45
CA TRP A 448 -15.38 17.34 10.23
C TRP A 448 -15.06 15.91 9.80
N ILE A 449 -15.72 14.91 10.38
CA ILE A 449 -15.57 13.53 9.92
C ILE A 449 -16.01 13.40 8.47
N GLU A 450 -17.23 13.83 8.14
CA GLU A 450 -17.84 13.66 6.81
C GLU A 450 -17.03 14.33 5.70
N ASP A 451 -16.57 15.57 5.92
CA ASP A 451 -15.81 16.29 4.90
C ASP A 451 -14.39 15.75 4.68
N LEU A 452 -13.77 15.16 5.70
CA LEU A 452 -12.39 14.68 5.61
C LEU A 452 -12.27 13.22 5.14
N GLN A 453 -13.40 12.51 4.99
CA GLN A 453 -13.41 11.14 4.46
C GLN A 453 -12.77 11.11 3.08
N CYS A 454 -11.86 10.17 2.90
CA CYS A 454 -11.21 9.89 1.63
C CYS A 454 -11.36 8.41 1.31
N ALA A 455 -11.64 8.09 0.04
CA ALA A 455 -11.41 6.75 -0.49
C ALA A 455 -9.90 6.53 -0.63
N ALA A 456 -9.20 6.38 0.49
CA ALA A 456 -7.77 6.09 0.50
C ALA A 456 -7.55 4.63 0.08
N GLU A 457 -6.76 4.41 -0.97
CA GLU A 457 -6.46 3.08 -1.53
C GLU A 457 -5.89 2.12 -0.47
N TYR A 458 -5.19 2.65 0.53
CA TYR A 458 -4.49 1.88 1.56
C TYR A 458 -5.07 2.06 2.98
N GLY A 459 -6.22 2.73 3.12
CA GLY A 459 -6.90 2.91 4.40
C GLY A 459 -6.72 4.28 5.05
N GLN A 460 -7.80 4.83 5.60
CA GLN A 460 -7.82 6.04 6.42
C GLN A 460 -8.63 5.80 7.70
N CYS A 461 -8.11 6.28 8.82
CA CYS A 461 -8.83 6.40 10.09
C CYS A 461 -8.92 7.86 10.50
N LEU A 462 -10.14 8.32 10.80
CA LEU A 462 -10.41 9.62 11.38
C LEU A 462 -10.86 9.43 12.83
N ILE A 463 -10.26 10.19 13.74
CA ILE A 463 -10.59 10.23 15.17
C ILE A 463 -10.85 11.69 15.50
N VAL A 464 -12.09 12.05 15.80
CA VAL A 464 -12.49 13.45 16.04
C VAL A 464 -13.22 13.53 17.37
N THR A 465 -12.79 14.47 18.20
CA THR A 465 -13.47 14.83 19.45
C THR A 465 -13.72 16.31 19.48
N GLN A 466 -14.88 16.72 19.98
CA GLN A 466 -15.14 18.10 20.37
C GLN A 466 -15.31 18.18 21.89
N THR A 467 -14.47 18.98 22.55
CA THR A 467 -14.43 19.07 24.02
C THR A 467 -14.21 20.51 24.49
N SER A 468 -14.44 20.75 25.79
CA SER A 468 -13.96 21.96 26.45
C SER A 468 -12.45 21.90 26.66
N ILE A 469 -11.80 23.04 26.91
CA ILE A 469 -10.35 23.12 27.04
C ILE A 469 -9.77 22.16 28.10
N ASN A 470 -10.45 21.98 29.24
CA ASN A 470 -10.03 21.07 30.30
C ASN A 470 -10.17 19.59 29.89
N LYS A 471 -11.27 19.26 29.22
CA LYS A 471 -11.52 17.89 28.72
C LYS A 471 -10.62 17.52 27.54
N SER A 472 -10.13 18.50 26.79
CA SER A 472 -9.18 18.29 25.69
C SER A 472 -7.85 17.71 26.16
N GLU A 473 -7.34 18.12 27.33
CA GLU A 473 -6.13 17.51 27.92
C GLU A 473 -6.43 16.10 28.42
N ILE A 474 -7.58 15.90 29.06
CA ILE A 474 -8.01 14.58 29.52
C ILE A 474 -8.06 13.60 28.33
N PHE A 475 -8.58 14.02 27.18
CA PHE A 475 -8.54 13.21 25.97
C PHE A 475 -7.10 12.85 25.55
N ALA A 476 -6.21 13.84 25.49
CA ALA A 476 -4.81 13.61 25.15
C ALA A 476 -4.11 12.66 26.15
N GLN A 477 -4.41 12.78 27.44
CA GLN A 477 -3.88 11.89 28.49
C GLN A 477 -4.37 10.45 28.32
N ASN A 478 -5.66 10.23 28.01
CA ASN A 478 -6.18 8.87 27.73
C ASN A 478 -5.53 8.27 26.46
N LEU A 479 -5.27 9.09 25.43
CA LEU A 479 -4.52 8.62 24.25
C LEU A 479 -3.10 8.18 24.63
N LEU A 480 -2.42 8.93 25.51
CA LEU A 480 -1.10 8.58 25.99
C LEU A 480 -1.11 7.27 26.81
N GLU A 481 -1.98 7.18 27.82
CA GLU A 481 -2.07 6.02 28.71
C GLU A 481 -2.35 4.73 27.91
N SER A 482 -3.30 4.79 26.97
CA SER A 482 -3.60 3.64 26.11
C SER A 482 -2.45 3.24 25.18
N LEU A 483 -1.58 4.18 24.77
CA LEU A 483 -0.36 3.87 24.02
C LEU A 483 0.73 3.25 24.91
N GLU A 484 0.83 3.67 26.17
CA GLU A 484 1.79 3.13 27.15
C GLU A 484 1.42 1.72 27.65
N GLU A 485 0.13 1.41 27.69
CA GLU A 485 -0.45 0.10 28.04
C GLU A 485 -0.45 -0.90 26.86
N ALA A 486 -0.08 -0.46 25.67
CA ALA A 486 -0.08 -1.29 24.47
C ALA A 486 0.81 -2.53 24.64
N ASN A 487 0.35 -3.67 24.10
CA ASN A 487 1.16 -4.88 24.15
C ASN A 487 2.32 -4.80 23.16
N PRO A 488 3.58 -4.80 23.61
CA PRO A 488 4.71 -4.56 22.73
C PRO A 488 5.00 -5.72 21.77
N GLN A 489 4.49 -6.92 22.06
CA GLN A 489 4.65 -8.07 21.17
C GLN A 489 3.69 -7.99 19.98
N PHE A 490 2.43 -7.61 20.24
CA PHE A 490 1.36 -7.58 19.23
C PHE A 490 1.22 -6.21 18.54
N GLY A 491 1.75 -5.16 19.16
CA GLY A 491 1.51 -3.78 18.77
C GLY A 491 0.10 -3.34 19.15
N LEU A 492 -0.36 -2.26 18.52
CA LEU A 492 -1.69 -1.71 18.75
C LEU A 492 -2.33 -1.32 17.42
N PRO A 493 -3.29 -2.12 16.92
CA PRO A 493 -4.12 -1.76 15.77
C PRO A 493 -5.04 -0.59 16.10
N VAL A 494 -5.25 0.35 15.16
CA VAL A 494 -6.09 1.54 15.40
C VAL A 494 -7.55 1.15 15.72
N ALA A 495 -8.08 0.11 15.09
CA ALA A 495 -9.44 -0.38 15.40
C ALA A 495 -9.55 -0.86 16.86
N GLN A 496 -8.60 -1.69 17.30
CA GLN A 496 -8.54 -2.15 18.69
C GLN A 496 -8.35 -0.97 19.66
N TRP A 497 -7.47 -0.03 19.31
CA TRP A 497 -7.21 1.17 20.10
C TRP A 497 -8.48 1.99 20.32
N LEU A 498 -9.27 2.20 19.27
CA LEU A 498 -10.53 2.93 19.36
C LEU A 498 -11.56 2.23 20.25
N THR A 499 -11.68 0.90 20.15
CA THR A 499 -12.54 0.13 21.06
C THR A 499 -12.09 0.25 22.51
N GLN A 500 -10.78 0.31 22.78
CA GLN A 500 -10.24 0.52 24.13
C GLN A 500 -10.51 1.93 24.66
N LEU A 501 -10.44 2.94 23.81
CA LEU A 501 -10.65 4.35 24.16
C LEU A 501 -12.11 4.72 24.41
N GLN A 502 -13.06 4.05 23.76
CA GLN A 502 -14.49 4.42 23.82
C GLN A 502 -15.03 4.46 25.25
N LYS A 503 -14.83 3.40 26.04
CA LYS A 503 -15.42 3.27 27.38
C LYS A 503 -14.85 4.27 28.41
N PRO A 504 -13.51 4.43 28.55
CA PRO A 504 -12.93 5.44 29.45
C PRO A 504 -13.37 6.86 29.12
N LEU A 505 -13.38 7.24 27.83
CA LEU A 505 -13.76 8.57 27.39
C LEU A 505 -15.25 8.85 27.61
N GLN A 506 -16.11 7.86 27.36
CA GLN A 506 -17.54 7.98 27.62
C GLN A 506 -17.81 8.21 29.12
N ASN A 507 -17.10 7.51 30.02
CA ASN A 507 -17.22 7.71 31.47
C ASN A 507 -16.80 9.13 31.91
N GLN A 508 -15.92 9.78 31.15
CA GLN A 508 -15.49 11.16 31.39
C GLN A 508 -16.36 12.20 30.65
N GLY A 509 -17.44 11.75 30.01
CA GLY A 509 -18.35 12.59 29.23
C GLY A 509 -17.66 13.25 28.04
N ILE A 510 -16.76 12.53 27.38
CA ILE A 510 -16.10 12.91 26.13
C ILE A 510 -16.70 12.03 25.02
N ASN A 511 -17.34 12.67 24.03
CA ASN A 511 -17.86 11.98 22.87
C ASN A 511 -16.73 11.77 21.84
N LEU A 512 -16.37 10.51 21.59
CA LEU A 512 -15.38 10.14 20.59
C LEU A 512 -16.09 9.71 19.30
N GLN A 513 -15.95 10.52 18.26
CA GLN A 513 -16.43 10.13 16.94
C GLN A 513 -15.25 9.57 16.13
N SER A 514 -15.48 8.49 15.39
CA SER A 514 -14.45 7.88 14.56
C SER A 514 -15.02 7.29 13.27
N TRP A 515 -14.16 7.19 12.26
CA TRP A 515 -14.51 6.63 10.97
C TRP A 515 -13.33 5.87 10.35
N PHE A 516 -13.64 4.78 9.63
CA PHE A 516 -12.69 3.98 8.87
C PHE A 516 -13.12 3.88 7.41
N SER A 517 -12.16 3.99 6.49
CA SER A 517 -12.43 3.96 5.05
C SER A 517 -12.82 2.58 4.49
N GLY A 518 -12.64 1.49 5.24
CA GLY A 518 -13.04 0.16 4.81
C GLY A 518 -12.52 -0.96 5.69
N THR A 519 -12.81 -2.20 5.29
CA THR A 519 -12.31 -3.43 5.92
C THR A 519 -10.95 -3.86 5.38
N GLN A 520 -10.47 -3.17 4.35
CA GLN A 520 -9.27 -3.48 3.59
C GLN A 520 -8.13 -2.58 4.07
N ALA A 521 -7.01 -3.19 4.46
CA ALA A 521 -5.84 -2.60 5.11
C ALA A 521 -5.98 -2.32 6.62
N ILE A 522 -5.24 -3.10 7.40
CA ILE A 522 -5.04 -2.87 8.83
C ILE A 522 -4.08 -1.70 9.02
N ILE A 523 -4.49 -0.73 9.83
CA ILE A 523 -3.65 0.38 10.25
C ILE A 523 -3.22 0.13 11.69
N ASP A 524 -1.92 0.00 11.92
CA ASP A 524 -1.35 -0.04 13.27
C ASP A 524 -0.98 1.38 13.71
N ILE A 525 -1.29 1.76 14.96
CA ILE A 525 -0.71 2.95 15.59
C ILE A 525 0.67 2.60 16.16
N LEU A 526 0.79 1.46 16.85
CA LEU A 526 2.07 0.90 17.28
C LEU A 526 2.32 -0.44 16.57
N PRO A 527 3.49 -0.66 15.97
CA PRO A 527 3.75 -1.91 15.24
C PRO A 527 4.03 -3.04 16.22
N GLY A 528 3.87 -4.30 15.81
CA GLY A 528 4.26 -5.46 16.63
C GLY A 528 5.78 -5.61 16.74
N GLY A 529 6.24 -6.41 17.71
CA GLY A 529 7.66 -6.74 17.89
C GLY A 529 8.52 -5.57 18.40
N ILE A 530 7.95 -4.70 19.22
CA ILE A 530 8.58 -3.50 19.77
C ILE A 530 9.01 -3.66 21.23
N SER A 531 9.05 -4.88 21.77
CA SER A 531 9.43 -5.17 23.17
C SER A 531 10.76 -4.55 23.59
N GLN A 532 11.78 -4.61 22.72
CA GLN A 532 13.07 -4.00 23.02
C GLN A 532 12.97 -2.47 23.11
N ARG A 533 12.26 -1.83 22.16
CA ARG A 533 12.06 -0.37 22.17
C ARG A 533 11.25 0.11 23.36
N PHE A 534 10.24 -0.67 23.77
CA PHE A 534 9.46 -0.42 24.97
C PHE A 534 10.30 -0.53 26.24
N ALA A 535 11.21 -1.50 26.33
CA ALA A 535 12.15 -1.62 27.45
C ALA A 535 13.11 -0.41 27.46
N GLU A 536 13.72 -0.09 26.32
CA GLU A 536 14.65 1.05 26.16
C GLU A 536 13.98 2.39 26.52
N ALA A 537 12.74 2.62 26.06
CA ALA A 537 11.98 3.84 26.33
C ALA A 537 11.59 3.99 27.81
N ARG A 538 11.43 2.88 28.55
CA ARG A 538 11.18 2.90 30.00
C ARG A 538 12.44 3.15 30.82
N GLU A 539 13.61 2.81 30.28
CA GLU A 539 14.91 2.98 30.93
C GLU A 539 15.59 4.32 30.61
N THR A 540 15.17 5.05 29.56
CA THR A 540 15.75 6.35 29.20
C THR A 540 14.98 7.53 29.82
N PRO A 541 15.64 8.40 30.62
CA PRO A 541 15.07 9.68 31.03
C PRO A 541 14.82 10.56 29.79
N ALA A 542 13.74 11.36 29.81
CA ALA A 542 13.21 12.17 28.71
C ALA A 542 14.17 13.22 28.09
N SER A 543 15.45 13.28 28.49
CA SER A 543 16.40 14.34 28.12
C SER A 543 17.27 14.04 26.89
N HIS A 544 17.21 12.85 26.29
CA HIS A 544 18.14 12.46 25.20
C HIS A 544 17.54 12.18 23.81
N ILE A 545 16.24 12.36 23.59
CA ILE A 545 15.66 12.28 22.23
C ILE A 545 15.77 13.66 21.57
N ALA A 546 16.83 13.87 20.78
CA ALA A 546 16.96 15.06 19.96
C ALA A 546 15.84 15.09 18.89
N LEU A 547 14.74 15.77 19.18
CA LEU A 547 13.78 16.22 18.17
C LEU A 547 14.57 17.06 17.16
N LYS A 548 14.48 16.73 15.87
CA LYS A 548 15.08 17.55 14.80
C LYS A 548 14.36 18.90 14.76
N VAL A 549 14.84 19.86 15.53
CA VAL A 549 14.55 21.28 15.35
C VAL A 549 15.44 21.75 14.20
N PRO A 550 14.90 22.30 13.10
CA PRO A 550 15.74 22.89 12.07
C PRO A 550 16.38 24.16 12.64
N GLN A 551 17.67 24.11 12.95
CA GLN A 551 18.47 25.26 13.32
C GLN A 551 19.41 25.70 12.19
N ASN A 552 19.46 27.02 12.05
CA ASN A 552 20.52 27.87 11.51
C ASN A 552 20.48 28.29 10.03
N SER A 553 20.03 29.52 9.89
CA SER A 553 20.60 30.57 9.05
C SER A 553 22.11 30.74 9.25
N THR A 554 22.83 31.08 8.18
CA THR A 554 24.02 31.94 8.23
C THR A 554 24.19 32.69 6.90
N PRO A 555 24.78 33.90 6.91
CA PRO A 555 24.64 34.90 5.86
C PRO A 555 25.60 34.68 4.68
N VAL A 556 25.10 34.88 3.46
CA VAL A 556 25.87 34.75 2.22
C VAL A 556 26.69 36.02 1.98
N LYS A 557 28.02 35.87 1.81
CA LYS A 557 28.88 36.84 1.10
C LYS A 557 29.21 36.29 -0.31
N PRO A 558 29.45 37.16 -1.30
CA PRO A 558 29.35 36.82 -2.71
C PRO A 558 30.66 36.25 -3.25
N VAL A 559 30.59 35.22 -4.11
CA VAL A 559 31.72 34.78 -4.95
C VAL A 559 31.27 34.53 -6.40
N THR A 560 31.80 35.40 -7.23
CA THR A 560 32.34 35.31 -8.60
C THR A 560 32.21 34.03 -9.44
N LYS A 561 32.06 34.29 -10.75
CA LYS A 561 31.83 33.42 -11.92
C LYS A 561 32.88 32.34 -12.24
N LEU A 562 32.33 31.29 -12.86
CA LEU A 562 32.76 30.40 -13.95
C LEU A 562 33.94 29.42 -13.75
N GLU A 563 33.65 28.14 -14.02
CA GLU A 563 34.23 27.35 -15.13
C GLU A 563 33.32 26.15 -15.48
N THR A 564 32.95 26.04 -16.76
CA THR A 564 32.43 24.84 -17.48
C THR A 564 33.56 24.38 -18.44
N PRO A 565 33.62 23.16 -19.03
CA PRO A 565 32.47 22.35 -19.51
C PRO A 565 32.61 20.81 -19.50
N SER A 566 31.51 20.07 -19.73
CA SER A 566 31.44 19.05 -20.80
C SER A 566 30.01 18.51 -21.03
N ALA A 567 29.55 18.65 -22.29
CA ALA A 567 28.51 17.93 -23.05
C ALA A 567 27.17 17.54 -22.38
N LEU A 568 26.15 18.39 -22.57
CA LEU A 568 24.72 18.01 -22.51
C LEU A 568 24.27 17.52 -23.90
N GLN A 569 23.92 16.25 -24.02
CA GLN A 569 23.06 15.77 -25.11
C GLN A 569 21.66 16.38 -24.92
N ALA A 570 21.14 17.07 -25.93
CA ALA A 570 19.80 17.64 -25.91
C ALA A 570 18.77 16.50 -25.85
N LYS A 571 18.00 16.43 -24.76
CA LYS A 571 16.87 15.49 -24.65
C LYS A 571 15.78 15.89 -25.64
N PHE A 572 15.26 14.91 -26.35
CA PHE A 572 14.05 15.02 -27.15
C PHE A 572 12.85 15.32 -26.23
N ILE A 573 12.17 16.45 -26.45
CA ILE A 573 11.06 16.93 -25.59
C ILE A 573 9.81 17.10 -26.47
N ILE A 574 8.72 16.45 -26.07
CA ILE A 574 7.40 16.62 -26.68
C ILE A 574 6.56 17.53 -25.78
N ASN A 575 5.87 18.50 -26.38
CA ASN A 575 4.94 19.39 -25.67
C ASN A 575 3.81 18.56 -24.99
N PRO A 576 3.44 18.86 -23.73
CA PRO A 576 2.32 18.23 -23.03
C PRO A 576 1.03 18.03 -23.85
N GLU A 577 0.65 18.99 -24.69
CA GLU A 577 -0.57 18.88 -25.51
C GLU A 577 -0.45 17.77 -26.57
N LEU A 578 0.65 17.77 -27.32
CA LEU A 578 0.96 16.75 -28.32
C LEU A 578 1.15 15.37 -27.69
N TYR A 579 1.69 15.32 -26.46
CA TYR A 579 1.81 14.10 -25.68
C TYR A 579 0.43 13.51 -25.37
N THR A 580 -0.51 14.32 -24.88
CA THR A 580 -1.86 13.88 -24.55
C THR A 580 -2.64 13.42 -25.80
N GLU A 581 -2.50 14.11 -26.93
CA GLU A 581 -3.13 13.68 -28.19
C GLU A 581 -2.56 12.36 -28.71
N LEU A 582 -1.23 12.19 -28.67
CA LEU A 582 -0.57 10.95 -29.09
C LEU A 582 -0.88 9.78 -28.15
N GLU A 583 -0.98 10.04 -26.84
CA GLU A 583 -1.40 9.05 -25.84
C GLU A 583 -2.84 8.59 -26.09
N ASN A 584 -3.75 9.53 -26.37
CA ASN A 584 -5.14 9.21 -26.68
C ASN A 584 -5.27 8.43 -28.00
N LEU A 585 -4.43 8.74 -29.00
CA LEU A 585 -4.36 7.99 -30.25
C LEU A 585 -3.89 6.55 -29.99
N LEU A 586 -2.82 6.35 -29.20
CA LEU A 586 -2.32 5.03 -28.82
C LEU A 586 -3.34 4.23 -28.00
N LYS A 587 -4.04 4.87 -27.05
CA LYS A 587 -5.10 4.22 -26.25
C LYS A 587 -6.19 3.62 -27.12
N ARG A 588 -6.53 4.25 -28.24
CA ARG A 588 -7.53 3.74 -29.19
C ARG A 588 -7.04 2.51 -29.96
N SER A 589 -5.73 2.34 -30.13
CA SER A 589 -5.14 1.21 -30.88
C SER A 589 -4.72 0.05 -29.98
N ILE A 590 -4.14 0.32 -28.79
CA ILE A 590 -3.52 -0.69 -27.92
C ILE A 590 -4.01 -0.62 -26.45
N GLY A 591 -5.00 0.21 -26.15
CA GLY A 591 -5.70 0.22 -24.86
C GLY A 591 -4.86 0.73 -23.69
N ILE A 592 -5.04 0.09 -22.54
CA ILE A 592 -4.51 0.52 -21.22
C ILE A 592 -2.98 0.56 -21.14
N ILE A 593 -2.27 -0.10 -22.08
CA ILE A 593 -0.80 -0.18 -22.07
C ILE A 593 -0.16 1.03 -22.78
N ALA A 594 -0.97 1.83 -23.50
CA ALA A 594 -0.54 3.02 -24.26
C ALA A 594 0.31 4.04 -23.47
N PRO A 595 -0.03 4.44 -22.23
CA PRO A 595 0.75 5.46 -21.51
C PRO A 595 2.15 4.97 -21.16
N ALA A 596 2.28 3.70 -20.78
CA ALA A 596 3.57 3.09 -20.43
C ALA A 596 4.48 2.95 -21.65
N LEU A 597 3.93 2.49 -22.79
CA LEU A 597 4.68 2.35 -24.04
C LEU A 597 5.08 3.70 -24.63
N LEU A 598 4.20 4.71 -24.60
CA LEU A 598 4.54 6.05 -25.05
C LEU A 598 5.69 6.65 -24.24
N GLN A 599 5.62 6.53 -22.92
CA GLN A 599 6.68 7.01 -22.02
C GLN A 599 8.01 6.29 -22.26
N GLN A 600 7.96 4.98 -22.54
CA GLN A 600 9.16 4.18 -22.85
C GLN A 600 9.77 4.55 -24.20
N SER A 601 8.96 4.75 -25.23
CA SER A 601 9.44 5.08 -26.58
C SER A 601 9.99 6.50 -26.67
N ILE A 602 9.42 7.47 -25.93
CA ILE A 602 9.97 8.84 -25.86
C ILE A 602 11.36 8.89 -25.22
N GLN A 603 11.65 7.99 -24.28
CA GLN A 603 12.98 7.90 -23.68
C GLN A 603 14.04 7.28 -24.60
N LYS A 604 13.60 6.54 -25.64
CA LYS A 604 14.46 5.82 -26.56
C LYS A 604 14.61 6.48 -27.93
N ALA A 605 13.59 7.22 -28.39
CA ALA A 605 13.59 7.87 -29.69
C ALA A 605 14.46 9.13 -29.69
N ALA A 606 15.30 9.29 -30.72
CA ALA A 606 16.10 10.49 -30.90
C ALA A 606 15.34 11.62 -31.63
N ASN A 607 14.28 11.28 -32.35
CA ASN A 607 13.45 12.22 -33.12
C ASN A 607 12.01 11.72 -33.29
N ILE A 608 11.13 12.59 -33.81
CA ILE A 608 9.69 12.31 -34.01
C ILE A 608 9.47 11.09 -34.92
N GLN A 609 10.27 10.94 -35.96
CA GLN A 609 10.08 9.89 -36.95
C GLN A 609 10.43 8.50 -36.37
N GLU A 610 11.51 8.42 -35.60
CA GLU A 610 11.89 7.21 -34.86
C GLU A 610 10.89 6.85 -33.76
N LEU A 611 10.30 7.85 -33.09
CA LEU A 611 9.22 7.63 -32.13
C LEU A 611 8.00 6.98 -32.78
N ILE A 612 7.56 7.49 -33.93
CA ILE A 612 6.40 6.96 -34.66
C ILE A 612 6.70 5.53 -35.15
N GLU A 613 7.92 5.25 -35.63
CA GLU A 613 8.33 3.92 -36.07
C GLU A 613 8.27 2.90 -34.91
N GLN A 614 8.85 3.25 -33.76
CA GLN A 614 8.85 2.40 -32.55
C GLN A 614 7.42 2.15 -32.04
N LEU A 615 6.56 3.16 -32.05
CA LEU A 615 5.16 3.00 -31.64
C LEU A 615 4.35 2.12 -32.60
N THR A 616 4.69 2.15 -33.90
CA THR A 616 4.02 1.36 -34.94
C THR A 616 4.33 -0.14 -34.84
N GLU A 617 5.43 -0.54 -34.19
CA GLU A 617 5.75 -1.96 -33.94
C GLU A 617 4.71 -2.65 -33.05
N TYR A 618 4.11 -1.90 -32.12
CA TYR A 618 3.15 -2.42 -31.14
C TYR A 618 1.70 -2.42 -31.65
N ILE A 619 1.46 -1.97 -32.89
CA ILE A 619 0.12 -1.81 -33.47
C ILE A 619 -0.17 -2.95 -34.46
N SER A 620 -1.43 -3.39 -34.53
CA SER A 620 -1.85 -4.48 -35.41
C SER A 620 -1.65 -4.14 -36.90
N LEU A 621 -1.28 -5.14 -37.72
CA LEU A 621 -0.99 -4.98 -39.16
C LEU A 621 -2.09 -4.25 -39.96
N GLN A 622 -3.36 -4.38 -39.56
CA GLN A 622 -4.50 -3.71 -40.22
C GLN A 622 -4.61 -2.21 -39.87
N GLN A 623 -4.03 -1.76 -38.75
CA GLN A 623 -4.15 -0.38 -38.23
C GLN A 623 -2.86 0.43 -38.36
N LYS A 624 -1.72 -0.21 -38.65
CA LYS A 624 -0.39 0.43 -38.74
C LYS A 624 -0.37 1.66 -39.66
N THR A 625 -0.92 1.55 -40.86
CA THR A 625 -0.89 2.64 -41.85
C THR A 625 -1.73 3.85 -41.41
N GLN A 626 -2.90 3.59 -40.83
CA GLN A 626 -3.78 4.65 -40.34
C GLN A 626 -3.18 5.37 -39.14
N PHE A 627 -2.62 4.61 -38.19
CA PHE A 627 -1.95 5.18 -37.02
C PHE A 627 -0.73 6.02 -37.40
N LYS A 628 0.14 5.50 -38.30
CA LYS A 628 1.34 6.23 -38.74
C LYS A 628 0.97 7.59 -39.33
N ASN A 629 -0.06 7.65 -40.20
CA ASN A 629 -0.51 8.91 -40.80
C ASN A 629 -1.08 9.90 -39.77
N GLN A 630 -1.86 9.42 -38.80
CA GLN A 630 -2.45 10.27 -37.75
C GLN A 630 -1.39 10.77 -36.75
N ALA A 631 -0.44 9.92 -36.38
CA ALA A 631 0.66 10.28 -35.49
C ALA A 631 1.61 11.31 -36.15
N THR A 632 1.92 11.16 -37.44
CA THR A 632 2.72 12.15 -38.18
C THR A 632 2.00 13.50 -38.26
N ALA A 633 0.68 13.51 -38.53
CA ALA A 633 -0.09 14.74 -38.63
C ALA A 633 -0.17 15.52 -37.30
N ILE A 634 -0.24 14.82 -36.17
CA ILE A 634 -0.21 15.44 -34.83
C ILE A 634 1.15 16.10 -34.58
N LEU A 635 2.24 15.47 -35.03
CA LEU A 635 3.60 15.86 -34.63
C LEU A 635 4.32 16.80 -35.62
N GLU A 636 3.77 17.10 -36.79
CA GLU A 636 4.35 18.01 -37.80
C GLU A 636 3.78 19.44 -37.80
N ILE A 637 3.03 19.87 -36.77
CA ILE A 637 2.51 21.25 -36.68
C ILE A 637 3.68 22.23 -36.39
N PRO A 638 3.97 23.23 -37.24
CA PRO A 638 5.16 24.07 -37.10
C PRO A 638 5.02 25.06 -35.93
N SER A 639 5.94 24.97 -34.96
CA SER A 639 6.14 25.96 -33.92
C SER A 639 6.81 27.21 -34.50
N ILE A 640 6.18 28.39 -34.43
CA ILE A 640 6.82 29.66 -34.83
C ILE A 640 7.84 30.05 -33.75
N ASN A 641 9.13 29.92 -34.08
CA ASN A 641 10.26 30.49 -33.35
C ASN A 641 10.36 31.99 -33.62
N THR A 642 10.46 32.83 -32.59
CA THR A 642 11.20 34.10 -32.70
C THR A 642 11.74 34.57 -31.34
N GLN A 643 13.06 34.45 -31.15
CA GLN A 643 13.85 35.31 -30.26
C GLN A 643 14.87 36.03 -31.15
N LEU A 644 14.75 37.37 -31.26
CA LEU A 644 15.81 38.39 -31.42
C LEU A 644 15.20 39.67 -32.01
N GLU A 645 15.01 40.70 -31.18
CA GLU A 645 15.55 42.06 -31.40
C GLU A 645 15.21 43.01 -30.24
N LEU A 646 16.21 43.76 -29.80
CA LEU A 646 16.09 44.86 -28.84
C LEU A 646 15.33 46.04 -29.46
N ALA A 647 14.41 46.67 -28.73
CA ALA A 647 14.53 48.06 -28.25
C ALA A 647 13.17 48.73 -27.96
N LYS A 648 13.10 49.32 -26.75
CA LYS A 648 12.35 50.54 -26.37
C LYS A 648 10.82 50.57 -26.55
N SER A 649 10.09 50.34 -25.45
CA SER A 649 8.87 51.10 -25.08
C SER A 649 8.44 50.80 -23.63
N PRO A 650 7.72 51.71 -22.94
CA PRO A 650 7.43 51.61 -21.50
C PRO A 650 6.39 50.53 -21.19
N PRO A 651 6.23 50.10 -19.93
CA PRO A 651 5.35 48.99 -19.59
C PRO A 651 3.89 49.35 -19.84
N VAL A 652 3.20 48.56 -20.66
CA VAL A 652 1.74 48.55 -20.76
C VAL A 652 1.21 47.67 -19.64
N VAL A 653 0.38 48.25 -18.77
CA VAL A 653 -0.37 47.53 -17.74
C VAL A 653 -1.47 46.73 -18.44
N ILE A 654 -1.50 45.41 -18.24
CA ILE A 654 -2.55 44.52 -18.76
C ILE A 654 -3.55 44.27 -17.63
N PRO A 655 -4.87 44.47 -17.83
CA PRO A 655 -5.87 44.31 -16.78
C PRO A 655 -6.18 42.82 -16.56
N THR A 656 -5.86 42.32 -15.36
CA THR A 656 -6.38 41.04 -14.86
C THR A 656 -7.74 41.28 -14.22
N ILE A 657 -8.74 40.46 -14.55
CA ILE A 657 -10.04 40.46 -13.86
C ILE A 657 -9.79 40.18 -12.37
N ASP A 658 -10.30 41.06 -11.51
CA ASP A 658 -10.14 40.95 -10.07
C ASP A 658 -10.94 39.77 -9.49
N GLU A 659 -10.41 39.13 -8.45
CA GLU A 659 -10.96 37.93 -7.82
C GLU A 659 -12.36 38.20 -7.21
N HIS A 660 -12.60 39.44 -6.74
CA HIS A 660 -13.92 39.86 -6.29
C HIS A 660 -14.95 39.94 -7.43
N PHE A 661 -14.54 40.34 -8.64
CA PHE A 661 -15.44 40.39 -9.79
C PHE A 661 -15.84 38.98 -10.24
N ILE A 662 -14.90 38.04 -10.21
CA ILE A 662 -15.15 36.62 -10.52
C ILE A 662 -16.14 36.02 -9.51
N SER A 663 -15.89 36.23 -8.21
CA SER A 663 -16.77 35.71 -7.15
C SER A 663 -18.19 36.30 -7.23
N ARG A 664 -18.33 37.57 -7.60
CA ARG A 664 -19.64 38.20 -7.85
C ARG A 664 -20.36 37.57 -9.04
N CYS A 665 -19.65 37.31 -10.14
CA CYS A 665 -20.21 36.65 -11.32
C CYS A 665 -20.67 35.21 -11.00
N GLU A 666 -19.88 34.47 -10.21
CA GLU A 666 -20.20 33.11 -9.76
C GLU A 666 -21.43 33.05 -8.88
N GLN A 667 -21.54 33.94 -7.89
CA GLN A 667 -22.68 33.97 -6.96
C GLN A 667 -23.99 34.27 -7.69
N ASP A 668 -23.99 35.30 -8.55
CA ASP A 668 -25.21 35.69 -9.28
C ASP A 668 -25.58 34.66 -10.35
N LEU A 669 -24.59 34.05 -11.01
CA LEU A 669 -24.83 32.96 -11.97
C LEU A 669 -25.34 31.68 -11.27
N THR A 670 -24.85 31.37 -10.07
CA THR A 670 -25.32 30.22 -9.27
C THR A 670 -26.79 30.35 -8.91
N TYR A 671 -27.28 31.58 -8.66
CA TYR A 671 -28.69 31.82 -8.41
C TYR A 671 -29.57 31.55 -9.66
N LEU A 672 -29.01 31.71 -10.86
CA LEU A 672 -29.75 31.59 -12.13
C LEU A 672 -29.73 30.18 -12.72
N ILE A 673 -28.60 29.46 -12.62
CA ILE A 673 -28.44 28.13 -13.24
C ILE A 673 -27.99 27.03 -12.26
N GLY A 674 -27.90 27.36 -10.97
CA GLY A 674 -27.56 26.40 -9.91
C GLY A 674 -26.06 26.06 -9.85
N PRO A 675 -25.68 24.97 -9.17
CA PRO A 675 -24.28 24.66 -8.83
C PRO A 675 -23.36 24.40 -10.03
N ILE A 676 -23.92 24.23 -11.24
CA ILE A 676 -23.14 24.10 -12.48
C ILE A 676 -22.44 25.42 -12.88
N ALA A 677 -22.90 26.57 -12.35
CA ALA A 677 -22.31 27.88 -12.59
C ALA A 677 -20.81 27.94 -12.27
N ASN A 678 -20.38 27.32 -11.16
CA ASN A 678 -18.97 27.31 -10.76
C ASN A 678 -18.09 26.57 -11.75
N PHE A 679 -18.59 25.46 -12.31
CA PHE A 679 -17.87 24.71 -13.34
C PHE A 679 -17.70 25.53 -14.62
N ILE A 680 -18.77 26.25 -15.03
CA ILE A 680 -18.75 27.09 -16.24
C ILE A 680 -17.79 28.28 -16.07
N VAL A 681 -17.75 28.88 -14.88
CA VAL A 681 -16.80 29.97 -14.59
C VAL A 681 -15.35 29.46 -14.61
N GLU A 682 -15.07 28.35 -13.94
CA GLU A 682 -13.73 27.74 -13.94
C GLU A 682 -13.29 27.33 -15.35
N GLU A 683 -14.20 26.77 -16.17
CA GLU A 683 -13.93 26.35 -17.55
C GLU A 683 -13.61 27.53 -18.46
N ILE A 684 -14.35 28.65 -18.35
CA ILE A 684 -14.12 29.85 -19.17
C ILE A 684 -12.81 30.54 -18.79
N LEU A 685 -12.46 30.60 -17.50
CA LEU A 685 -11.21 31.18 -17.02
C LEU A 685 -9.99 30.32 -17.36
N GLN A 686 -10.11 28.98 -17.27
CA GLN A 686 -9.05 28.06 -17.70
C GLN A 686 -8.82 28.12 -19.20
N SER A 687 -9.90 28.26 -19.98
CA SER A 687 -9.84 28.35 -21.44
C SER A 687 -9.43 29.74 -21.94
N ASN A 688 -9.62 30.81 -21.15
CA ASN A 688 -9.30 32.19 -21.52
C ASN A 688 -8.66 32.96 -20.33
N PRO A 689 -7.37 32.72 -20.00
CA PRO A 689 -6.72 33.26 -18.79
C PRO A 689 -6.58 34.80 -18.74
N HIS A 690 -6.83 35.49 -19.87
CA HIS A 690 -6.68 36.94 -20.03
C HIS A 690 -7.94 37.60 -20.62
N ILE A 691 -9.11 36.97 -20.43
CA ILE A 691 -10.38 37.49 -20.93
C ILE A 691 -10.72 38.85 -20.28
N ALA A 692 -11.31 39.76 -21.04
CA ALA A 692 -11.77 41.05 -20.51
C ALA A 692 -13.08 40.89 -19.72
N PRO A 693 -13.37 41.71 -18.69
CA PRO A 693 -14.56 41.56 -17.85
C PRO A 693 -15.89 41.53 -18.61
N ASP A 694 -16.02 42.35 -19.64
CA ASP A 694 -17.19 42.43 -20.51
C ASP A 694 -17.34 41.18 -21.40
N GLU A 695 -16.23 40.70 -21.97
CA GLU A 695 -16.21 39.46 -22.74
C GLU A 695 -16.51 38.23 -21.85
N PHE A 696 -16.00 38.25 -20.63
CA PHE A 696 -16.24 37.21 -19.62
C PHE A 696 -17.72 37.09 -19.26
N VAL A 697 -18.37 38.21 -18.92
CA VAL A 697 -19.81 38.23 -18.60
C VAL A 697 -20.65 37.84 -19.83
N ASN A 698 -20.21 38.22 -21.04
CA ASN A 698 -20.88 37.83 -22.27
C ASN A 698 -20.85 36.31 -22.50
N LYS A 699 -19.71 35.64 -22.23
CA LYS A 699 -19.60 34.18 -22.32
C LYS A 699 -20.40 33.47 -21.22
N LEU A 700 -20.43 34.01 -20.00
CA LEU A 700 -21.25 33.44 -18.93
C LEU A 700 -22.74 33.48 -19.26
N ALA A 701 -23.23 34.60 -19.76
CA ALA A 701 -24.63 34.77 -20.11
C ALA A 701 -25.12 33.86 -21.24
N GLN A 702 -24.23 33.38 -22.12
CA GLN A 702 -24.58 32.40 -23.18
C GLN A 702 -24.97 31.04 -22.60
N ASN A 703 -24.61 30.76 -21.34
CA ASN A 703 -24.94 29.52 -20.64
C ASN A 703 -26.23 29.64 -19.81
N ILE A 704 -26.92 30.78 -19.86
CA ILE A 704 -28.23 30.98 -19.23
C ILE A 704 -29.32 30.62 -20.27
N PRO A 705 -30.19 29.63 -19.99
CA PRO A 705 -31.15 29.13 -20.98
C PRO A 705 -32.19 30.15 -21.45
N ASP A 706 -32.58 31.09 -20.60
CA ASP A 706 -33.57 32.13 -20.91
C ASP A 706 -32.87 33.42 -21.36
N SER A 707 -33.14 33.84 -22.60
CA SER A 707 -32.51 35.01 -23.23
C SER A 707 -32.87 36.36 -22.56
N GLY A 708 -34.02 36.46 -21.90
CA GLY A 708 -34.42 37.65 -21.15
C GLY A 708 -33.65 37.76 -19.84
N ILE A 709 -33.53 36.65 -19.11
CA ILE A 709 -32.76 36.55 -17.86
C ILE A 709 -31.26 36.73 -18.14
N ALA A 710 -30.76 36.21 -19.26
CA ALA A 710 -29.39 36.41 -19.70
C ALA A 710 -29.06 37.89 -19.96
N ALA A 711 -30.01 38.66 -20.52
CA ALA A 711 -29.86 40.09 -20.74
C ALA A 711 -29.89 40.88 -19.43
N GLU A 712 -30.77 40.52 -18.49
CA GLU A 712 -30.80 41.11 -17.15
C GLU A 712 -29.52 40.82 -16.35
N TYR A 713 -28.98 39.60 -16.42
CA TYR A 713 -27.70 39.24 -15.82
C TYR A 713 -26.55 40.10 -16.35
N LYS A 714 -26.47 40.28 -17.67
CA LYS A 714 -25.46 41.17 -18.29
C LYS A 714 -25.58 42.60 -17.81
N GLN A 715 -26.81 43.15 -17.76
CA GLN A 715 -27.03 44.51 -17.28
C GLN A 715 -26.70 44.67 -15.80
N ARG A 716 -27.00 43.67 -14.96
CA ARG A 716 -26.74 43.72 -13.52
C ARG A 716 -25.27 43.66 -13.17
N ILE A 717 -24.50 42.82 -13.88
CA ILE A 717 -23.07 42.65 -13.60
C ILE A 717 -22.23 43.75 -14.25
N LEU A 718 -22.60 44.24 -15.45
CA LEU A 718 -21.84 45.28 -16.17
C LEU A 718 -22.35 46.71 -15.94
N GLY A 719 -23.56 46.87 -15.37
CA GLY A 719 -24.18 48.19 -15.14
C GLY A 719 -23.89 48.83 -13.78
N ASP A 720 -23.29 48.11 -12.83
CA ASP A 720 -22.87 48.62 -11.51
C ASP A 720 -21.42 49.15 -11.51
N GLY A 721 -21.05 49.87 -12.59
CA GLY A 721 -19.74 50.51 -12.78
C GLY A 721 -19.76 52.01 -12.50
#